data_AF-A0A2K1QMS2-F1
#
_entry.id   AF-A0A2K1QMS2-F1
#
_cell.length_a   1.000
_cell.length_b   1.000
_cell.length_c   1.000
_cell.angle_alpha   90.00
_cell.angle_beta   90.00
_cell.angle_gamma   90.00
#
_symmetry.space_group_name_H-M   'P 1'
#
loop_
_entity.id
_entity.type
_entity.pdbx_description
1 polymer ?
#
loop_
_entity_poly.entity_id
_entity_poly.type
_entity_poly.pdbx_seq_one_letter_code
_entity_poly.pdbx_strand_id
1 'polypeptide(L)'
;MALIARTVLLSLTVVWLLVAVHAKPATPSASPTATSLSTGQASSALSRVAVPGSSNPVAQAINALLSDAATLAGVLASAGSWVTFALIKLFTPELAYSYGKSPPVYPSPPGTGDDGGWQQAYIEAKALVARMTNVEKANITFGVTATQGCSGFTGSVPRLGFPGICLNDAESGVRTGQLVSGYPAQLHVGASWNRKLASDRAVAIGKEFKKKGINVILGPVAGPLGRVAKGGRNWEGFTNDPYLAGALVEPTVAGIQQSVIACVKHFIGNEQESNRNPFLQGFVPGFANESVSSNIDDRTLHEAYLWPFYDALKAEAGSVMCSYNKINGSYGCANSKTVNGLLKTELGFEGFVVSDWYAQHTGIASNNAGLDMVMPSSQFLNPDSLSGAVANGSVSASRLDDMATRILAAWFRFARIEAPGQDRYKTVDARDPADEQARFQSAVEGHVLVKNTGVLPLNRPSVLNLFGYDAVGGSNTSGLDPTLYGFGQSNTRTYTDGRPFTGLQALLLFASVLPVGTAGPEVALQGTMITGGGSGAITPAFSYAPYDGFVQQAARDGTTLFTDFTSQNPAVRSPNDPCIIFVNAASSEAYDRTTLADVYTDTLITNVANKCRNSMVVMHNAGIRLVDRWIDHPNVTAVIYGHLPGQDSGLAITEIMYGRQSPSGRLPYTVGKTETAYGSLLNPSFPDAKDPLYSQSTFSEGLYIDYKSFIQRGVSPRFAFGYGLTYSNFTYSSLSISKVAGANTDVLPADRTAPNIPAPQGGLASLYENIATVTITVANTGSSAAAEVAQLYLGIPNSGLPKVLRGFEKQLIQPGQSAQFSFPLRRRDLSIWDVSQQQWVLQAGSYNVQVGKSVNEIVLTGSLVL
;
A
#
# COMPACT_ATOMS: atom_id res chain seq x y z
N MET A 1 33.91 10.05 15.59
CA MET A 1 33.70 11.48 15.93
C MET A 1 34.64 12.44 15.21
N ALA A 2 35.97 12.23 15.21
CA ALA A 2 36.91 13.10 14.46
C ALA A 2 36.73 13.08 12.93
N LEU A 3 36.17 12.00 12.37
CA LEU A 3 35.83 11.90 10.94
C LEU A 3 34.58 12.73 10.59
N ILE A 4 33.55 12.72 11.44
CA ILE A 4 32.31 13.50 11.27
C ILE A 4 32.58 15.00 11.39
N ALA A 5 33.43 15.41 12.34
CA ALA A 5 33.86 16.80 12.46
C ALA A 5 34.67 17.26 11.23
N ARG A 6 35.50 16.39 10.64
CA ARG A 6 36.21 16.67 9.39
C ARG A 6 35.29 16.71 8.17
N THR A 7 34.25 15.87 8.11
CA THR A 7 33.24 15.88 7.04
C THR A 7 32.36 17.12 7.11
N VAL A 8 31.94 17.56 8.30
CA VAL A 8 31.16 18.79 8.49
C VAL A 8 32.01 20.03 8.20
N LEU A 9 33.28 20.08 8.63
CA LEU A 9 34.19 21.15 8.25
C LEU A 9 34.45 21.16 6.73
N LEU A 10 34.69 20.00 6.09
CA LEU A 10 34.91 19.94 4.64
C LEU A 10 33.67 20.35 3.83
N SER A 11 32.47 19.96 4.27
CA SER A 11 31.21 20.38 3.64
C SER A 11 30.99 21.89 3.77
N LEU A 12 31.33 22.48 4.92
CA LEU A 12 31.33 23.94 5.11
C LEU A 12 32.39 24.63 4.25
N THR A 13 33.59 24.06 4.09
CA THR A 13 34.65 24.62 3.24
C THR A 13 34.33 24.49 1.75
N VAL A 14 33.66 23.41 1.32
CA VAL A 14 33.18 23.22 -0.06
C VAL A 14 32.03 24.17 -0.37
N VAL A 15 31.11 24.40 0.58
CA VAL A 15 30.09 25.46 0.49
C VAL A 15 30.73 26.86 0.47
N TRP A 16 31.74 27.10 1.29
CA TRP A 16 32.48 28.37 1.28
C TRP A 16 33.24 28.57 -0.03
N LEU A 17 33.78 27.52 -0.66
CA LEU A 17 34.41 27.60 -2.00
C LEU A 17 33.36 27.74 -3.13
N LEU A 18 32.21 27.07 -3.04
CA LEU A 18 31.11 27.19 -4.00
C LEU A 18 30.50 28.60 -3.98
N VAL A 19 30.42 29.22 -2.81
CA VAL A 19 29.88 30.57 -2.59
C VAL A 19 30.96 31.66 -2.79
N ALA A 20 32.19 31.49 -2.29
CA ALA A 20 33.23 32.52 -2.36
C ALA A 20 33.86 32.67 -3.75
N VAL A 21 33.76 31.67 -4.63
CA VAL A 21 34.17 31.82 -6.04
C VAL A 21 33.14 32.63 -6.84
N HIS A 22 31.90 32.81 -6.34
CA HIS A 22 30.81 33.45 -7.07
C HIS A 22 30.12 34.63 -6.36
N ALA A 23 30.59 35.04 -5.18
CA ALA A 23 30.05 36.18 -4.45
C ALA A 23 31.15 37.17 -4.01
N LYS A 24 31.56 38.05 -4.93
CA LYS A 24 31.90 39.42 -4.54
C LYS A 24 30.74 40.32 -4.97
N PRO A 25 30.05 41.01 -4.04
CA PRO A 25 29.08 42.00 -4.43
C PRO A 25 29.84 43.23 -4.95
N ALA A 26 29.90 43.38 -6.26
CA ALA A 26 30.12 44.68 -6.88
C ALA A 26 28.75 45.22 -7.27
N THR A 27 28.20 46.08 -6.40
CA THR A 27 27.00 46.92 -6.54
C THR A 27 25.63 46.22 -6.76
N PRO A 28 24.50 46.86 -6.37
CA PRO A 28 23.18 46.21 -6.30
C PRO A 28 22.49 45.96 -7.66
N SER A 29 23.20 45.96 -8.78
CA SER A 29 22.58 45.95 -10.13
C SER A 29 23.16 44.94 -11.12
N ALA A 30 23.94 43.94 -10.68
CA ALA A 30 24.49 42.92 -11.57
C ALA A 30 23.89 41.54 -11.28
N SER A 31 23.25 40.93 -12.28
CA SER A 31 22.84 39.52 -12.25
C SER A 31 24.08 38.62 -12.23
N PRO A 32 24.20 37.64 -11.30
CA PRO A 32 25.27 36.66 -11.36
C PRO A 32 24.98 35.65 -12.48
N THR A 33 25.94 35.44 -13.36
CA THR A 33 25.94 34.32 -14.30
C THR A 33 26.54 33.09 -13.63
N ALA A 34 25.72 32.05 -13.43
CA ALA A 34 26.18 30.76 -12.95
C ALA A 34 26.69 29.90 -14.11
N THR A 35 27.89 29.33 -13.97
CA THR A 35 28.40 28.28 -14.87
C THR A 35 28.14 26.89 -14.27
N SER A 36 27.74 25.94 -15.11
CA SER A 36 27.44 24.56 -14.71
C SER A 36 28.69 23.79 -14.25
N LEU A 37 28.53 22.92 -13.25
CA LEU A 37 29.57 21.99 -12.79
C LEU A 37 29.85 20.95 -13.89
N SER A 38 31.13 20.73 -14.24
CA SER A 38 31.50 19.69 -15.22
C SER A 38 31.45 18.28 -14.61
N THR A 39 31.21 17.26 -15.43
CA THR A 39 31.14 15.83 -15.04
C THR A 39 32.39 15.36 -14.29
N GLY A 40 33.57 15.86 -14.68
CA GLY A 40 34.84 15.55 -14.03
C GLY A 40 34.98 16.15 -12.62
N GLN A 41 34.46 17.36 -12.40
CA GLN A 41 34.49 18.01 -11.08
C GLN A 41 33.57 17.30 -10.08
N ALA A 42 32.35 16.94 -10.50
CA ALA A 42 31.40 16.18 -9.70
C ALA A 42 31.91 14.77 -9.35
N SER A 43 32.50 14.07 -10.33
CA SER A 43 33.13 12.77 -10.13
C SER A 43 34.28 12.83 -9.11
N SER A 44 35.11 13.90 -9.14
CA SER A 44 36.20 14.10 -8.17
C SER A 44 35.72 14.42 -6.74
N ALA A 45 34.50 14.95 -6.58
CA ALA A 45 33.92 15.29 -5.29
C ALA A 45 33.24 14.06 -4.67
N LEU A 46 32.44 13.35 -5.48
CA LEU A 46 31.75 12.12 -5.09
C LEU A 46 32.74 10.98 -4.75
N SER A 47 33.87 10.88 -5.47
CA SER A 47 34.92 9.86 -5.20
C SER A 47 35.64 10.05 -3.87
N ARG A 48 35.55 11.22 -3.22
CA ARG A 48 36.08 11.45 -1.86
C ARG A 48 35.14 11.01 -0.74
N VAL A 49 33.89 10.70 -1.08
CA VAL A 49 32.82 10.27 -0.15
C VAL A 49 32.46 8.79 -0.38
N ALA A 50 32.82 8.24 -1.55
CA ALA A 50 32.77 6.83 -1.88
C ALA A 50 33.52 5.96 -0.85
N VAL A 51 32.83 5.00 -0.26
CA VAL A 51 33.44 3.96 0.59
C VAL A 51 33.32 2.63 -0.16
N PRO A 52 34.42 2.10 -0.73
CA PRO A 52 34.42 0.82 -1.41
C PRO A 52 34.00 -0.32 -0.46
N GLY A 53 33.07 -1.18 -0.89
CA GLY A 53 32.63 -2.35 -0.10
C GLY A 53 31.61 -2.07 1.01
N SER A 54 31.04 -0.86 1.07
CA SER A 54 29.98 -0.53 2.04
C SER A 54 28.64 -1.21 1.69
N SER A 55 27.98 -1.79 2.70
CA SER A 55 26.61 -2.32 2.61
C SER A 55 25.53 -1.25 2.78
N ASN A 56 25.92 0.01 3.00
CA ASN A 56 24.98 1.12 3.13
C ASN A 56 24.39 1.49 1.75
N PRO A 57 23.05 1.52 1.58
CA PRO A 57 22.39 1.86 0.32
C PRO A 57 22.83 3.21 -0.28
N VAL A 58 23.16 4.19 0.57
CA VAL A 58 23.67 5.52 0.15
C VAL A 58 25.06 5.40 -0.46
N ALA A 59 25.95 4.62 0.16
CA ALA A 59 27.30 4.41 -0.35
C ALA A 59 27.28 3.60 -1.65
N GLN A 60 26.36 2.63 -1.77
CA GLN A 60 26.13 1.90 -3.02
C GLN A 60 25.59 2.81 -4.11
N ALA A 61 24.62 3.68 -3.81
CA ALA A 61 24.09 4.67 -4.75
C ALA A 61 25.18 5.65 -5.24
N ILE A 62 26.05 6.15 -4.35
CA ILE A 62 27.17 7.06 -4.70
C ILE A 62 28.22 6.34 -5.55
N ASN A 63 28.66 5.15 -5.14
CA ASN A 63 29.64 4.35 -5.89
C ASN A 63 29.13 4.02 -7.29
N ALA A 64 27.82 3.84 -7.41
CA ALA A 64 27.20 3.51 -8.66
C ALA A 64 26.92 4.72 -9.56
N LEU A 65 26.57 5.88 -8.99
CA LEU A 65 26.52 7.16 -9.71
C LEU A 65 27.88 7.50 -10.34
N LEU A 66 28.97 7.16 -9.66
CA LEU A 66 30.34 7.32 -10.14
C LEU A 66 30.71 6.33 -11.26
N SER A 67 30.06 5.17 -11.31
CA SER A 67 30.33 4.11 -12.29
C SER A 67 29.63 4.31 -13.64
N ASP A 68 28.66 5.23 -13.72
CA ASP A 68 27.91 5.56 -14.94
C ASP A 68 27.97 7.07 -15.23
N ALA A 69 28.89 7.45 -16.12
CA ALA A 69 29.12 8.84 -16.51
C ALA A 69 27.91 9.49 -17.24
N ALA A 70 27.06 8.69 -17.90
CA ALA A 70 25.88 9.22 -18.60
C ALA A 70 24.76 9.58 -17.61
N THR A 71 24.55 8.73 -16.60
CA THR A 71 23.63 9.01 -15.49
C THR A 71 24.11 10.22 -14.69
N LEU A 72 25.40 10.32 -14.37
CA LEU A 72 25.99 11.49 -13.70
C LEU A 72 25.81 12.78 -14.52
N ALA A 73 25.98 12.72 -15.84
CA ALA A 73 25.75 13.86 -16.72
C ALA A 73 24.27 14.30 -16.78
N GLY A 74 23.32 13.36 -16.81
CA GLY A 74 21.88 13.67 -16.75
C GLY A 74 21.45 14.29 -15.41
N VAL A 75 22.02 13.79 -14.32
CA VAL A 75 21.87 14.32 -12.96
C VAL A 75 22.43 15.76 -12.85
N LEU A 76 23.57 16.06 -13.47
CA LEU A 76 24.14 17.43 -13.51
C LEU A 76 23.38 18.38 -14.44
N ALA A 77 22.91 17.89 -15.59
CA ALA A 77 22.12 18.68 -16.53
C ALA A 77 20.79 19.12 -15.92
N SER A 78 20.14 18.22 -15.16
CA SER A 78 18.95 18.58 -14.39
C SER A 78 19.26 19.59 -13.28
N ALA A 79 20.40 19.52 -12.60
CA ALA A 79 20.81 20.51 -11.58
C ALA A 79 21.11 21.91 -12.15
N GLY A 80 21.64 22.01 -13.38
CA GLY A 80 22.02 23.27 -14.03
C GLY A 80 20.85 24.20 -14.40
N SER A 81 19.63 23.70 -14.50
CA SER A 81 18.45 24.47 -14.91
C SER A 81 17.79 25.29 -13.78
N TRP A 82 18.27 25.17 -12.53
CA TRP A 82 17.56 25.69 -11.34
C TRP A 82 18.18 26.94 -10.70
N VAL A 83 19.27 27.50 -11.25
CA VAL A 83 20.08 28.52 -10.56
C VAL A 83 19.48 29.95 -10.63
N THR A 84 18.32 30.14 -11.26
CA THR A 84 17.66 31.45 -11.40
C THR A 84 16.29 31.51 -10.71
N PHE A 85 16.18 31.18 -9.41
CA PHE A 85 14.95 31.44 -8.65
C PHE A 85 15.19 31.98 -7.23
N ALA A 86 14.23 32.79 -6.78
CA ALA A 86 14.34 33.76 -5.68
C ALA A 86 15.01 33.22 -4.40
N LEU A 87 16.14 33.83 -4.07
CA LEU A 87 17.00 33.56 -2.91
C LEU A 87 16.23 33.32 -1.58
N ILE A 88 15.08 33.97 -1.36
CA ILE A 88 14.29 33.85 -0.11
C ILE A 88 13.72 32.44 0.11
N LYS A 89 13.22 31.76 -0.94
CA LYS A 89 12.65 30.40 -0.84
C LYS A 89 13.73 29.33 -0.59
N LEU A 90 15.00 29.63 -0.89
CA LEU A 90 16.16 28.80 -0.60
C LEU A 90 16.70 29.00 0.81
N PHE A 91 16.62 30.21 1.37
CA PHE A 91 17.15 30.51 2.71
C PHE A 91 16.18 30.21 3.86
N THR A 92 14.86 30.21 3.62
CA THR A 92 13.83 29.88 4.63
C THR A 92 12.70 29.02 4.07
N PRO A 93 13.01 27.85 3.48
CA PRO A 93 12.01 27.03 2.77
C PRO A 93 10.85 26.61 3.68
N GLU A 94 11.12 26.22 4.91
CA GLU A 94 10.07 25.81 5.86
C GLU A 94 9.12 26.96 6.24
N LEU A 95 9.56 28.22 6.22
CA LEU A 95 8.68 29.37 6.43
C LEU A 95 7.69 29.55 5.26
N ALA A 96 8.14 29.31 4.04
CA ALA A 96 7.33 29.51 2.84
C ALA A 96 6.39 28.33 2.53
N TYR A 97 6.86 27.10 2.74
CA TYR A 97 6.15 25.90 2.29
C TYR A 97 5.41 25.17 3.41
N SER A 98 5.80 25.33 4.67
CA SER A 98 5.35 24.48 5.77
C SER A 98 4.72 25.25 6.93
N TYR A 99 5.16 26.49 7.19
CA TYR A 99 4.76 27.25 8.38
C TYR A 99 3.25 27.53 8.41
N GLY A 100 2.60 27.16 9.52
CA GLY A 100 1.19 27.39 9.78
C GLY A 100 0.21 26.50 9.00
N LYS A 101 0.69 25.58 8.15
CA LYS A 101 -0.19 24.71 7.34
C LYS A 101 -0.70 23.47 8.07
N SER A 102 0.12 22.87 8.95
CA SER A 102 -0.31 21.81 9.88
C SER A 102 -0.34 22.38 11.30
N PRO A 103 -1.48 22.36 12.00
CA PRO A 103 -1.57 22.92 13.35
C PRO A 103 -0.76 22.09 14.35
N PRO A 104 -0.10 22.72 15.34
CA PRO A 104 0.65 21.97 16.36
C PRO A 104 -0.30 21.34 17.39
N VAL A 105 -0.04 20.09 17.78
CA VAL A 105 -0.75 19.40 18.88
C VAL A 105 0.27 18.80 19.85
N TYR A 106 0.43 19.44 21.00
CA TYR A 106 1.38 19.04 22.04
C TYR A 106 0.76 19.24 23.43
N PRO A 107 1.19 18.46 24.45
CA PRO A 107 2.12 17.33 24.35
C PRO A 107 1.50 16.11 23.64
N SER A 108 2.33 15.09 23.34
CA SER A 108 1.81 13.79 22.91
C SER A 108 1.03 13.14 24.06
N PRO A 109 -0.22 12.70 23.85
CA PRO A 109 -1.00 12.08 24.92
C PRO A 109 -0.41 10.71 25.28
N PRO A 110 -0.22 10.42 26.58
CA PRO A 110 0.29 9.13 27.01
C PRO A 110 -0.73 8.03 26.76
N GLY A 111 -0.25 6.81 26.52
CA GLY A 111 -1.11 5.64 26.44
C GLY A 111 -1.78 5.36 27.79
N THR A 112 -3.07 5.06 27.76
CA THR A 112 -3.87 4.87 28.97
C THR A 112 -3.89 3.42 29.41
N GLY A 113 -3.67 2.48 28.48
CA GLY A 113 -3.90 1.06 28.70
C GLY A 113 -5.38 0.78 28.89
N ASP A 114 -6.20 1.23 27.95
CA ASP A 114 -7.65 1.01 27.96
C ASP A 114 -8.00 -0.49 28.05
N ASP A 115 -9.23 -0.82 28.43
CA ASP A 115 -9.67 -2.20 28.59
C ASP A 115 -10.27 -2.81 27.31
N GLY A 116 -9.86 -2.29 26.14
CA GLY A 116 -9.84 -3.00 24.85
C GLY A 116 -8.82 -4.16 24.81
N GLY A 117 -8.31 -4.60 25.97
CA GLY A 117 -7.30 -5.64 26.15
C GLY A 117 -5.88 -5.12 26.41
N TRP A 118 -5.67 -3.81 26.59
CA TRP A 118 -4.35 -3.22 26.82
C TRP A 118 -3.95 -3.12 28.29
N GLN A 119 -4.92 -3.04 29.22
CA GLN A 119 -4.68 -2.78 30.64
C GLN A 119 -3.56 -3.65 31.26
N GLN A 120 -3.65 -4.98 31.13
CA GLN A 120 -2.66 -5.89 31.70
C GLN A 120 -1.27 -5.71 31.06
N ALA A 121 -1.22 -5.55 29.74
CA ALA A 121 0.03 -5.32 29.02
C ALA A 121 0.70 -4.00 29.43
N TYR A 122 -0.09 -2.95 29.69
CA TYR A 122 0.40 -1.67 30.19
C TYR A 122 0.91 -1.76 31.63
N ILE A 123 0.29 -2.56 32.50
CA ILE A 123 0.79 -2.83 33.86
C ILE A 123 2.18 -3.46 33.79
N GLU A 124 2.35 -4.50 32.96
CA GLU A 124 3.63 -5.18 32.78
C GLU A 124 4.68 -4.27 32.14
N ALA A 125 4.30 -3.50 31.10
CA ALA A 125 5.16 -2.55 30.43
C ALA A 125 5.67 -1.47 31.40
N LYS A 126 4.78 -0.81 32.14
CA LYS A 126 5.15 0.22 33.13
C LYS A 126 6.06 -0.33 34.22
N ALA A 127 5.79 -1.55 34.70
CA ALA A 127 6.64 -2.21 35.70
C ALA A 127 8.07 -2.47 35.17
N LEU A 128 8.21 -2.84 33.90
CA LEU A 128 9.51 -3.04 33.27
C LEU A 128 10.23 -1.71 32.99
N VAL A 129 9.52 -0.69 32.46
CA VAL A 129 10.05 0.65 32.19
C VAL A 129 10.55 1.33 33.47
N ALA A 130 9.84 1.17 34.59
CA ALA A 130 10.24 1.72 35.89
C ALA A 130 11.61 1.21 36.38
N ARG A 131 12.05 0.04 35.88
CA ARG A 131 13.36 -0.55 36.20
C ARG A 131 14.46 -0.19 35.20
N MET A 132 14.12 0.44 34.08
CA MET A 132 15.07 0.85 33.03
C MET A 132 15.73 2.19 33.35
N THR A 133 17.00 2.32 33.00
CA THR A 133 17.67 3.61 32.87
C THR A 133 17.15 4.39 31.66
N ASN A 134 17.33 5.71 31.60
CA ASN A 134 16.92 6.49 30.43
C ASN A 134 17.62 6.05 29.14
N VAL A 135 18.88 5.62 29.21
CA VAL A 135 19.60 5.07 28.05
C VAL A 135 18.97 3.75 27.60
N GLU A 136 18.60 2.86 28.52
CA GLU A 136 17.91 1.60 28.17
C GLU A 136 16.52 1.87 27.56
N LYS A 137 15.75 2.82 28.11
CA LYS A 137 14.46 3.25 27.54
C LYS A 137 14.65 3.81 26.13
N ALA A 138 15.64 4.66 25.93
CA ALA A 138 15.96 5.21 24.62
C ALA A 138 16.46 4.12 23.65
N ASN A 139 17.19 3.12 24.13
CA ASN A 139 17.74 2.06 23.29
C ASN A 139 16.65 1.27 22.55
N ILE A 140 15.53 0.98 23.21
CA ILE A 140 14.44 0.21 22.58
C ILE A 140 13.64 1.03 21.57
N THR A 141 13.80 2.36 21.55
CA THR A 141 13.12 3.27 20.60
C THR A 141 13.89 3.45 19.30
N PHE A 142 15.09 2.87 19.16
CA PHE A 142 15.90 2.97 17.94
C PHE A 142 16.14 1.59 17.33
N GLY A 143 16.15 1.55 16.00
CA GLY A 143 16.68 0.43 15.25
C GLY A 143 18.21 0.32 15.37
N VAL A 144 18.72 -0.91 15.29
CA VAL A 144 20.14 -1.25 15.34
C VAL A 144 20.62 -1.85 14.03
N THR A 145 21.93 -1.75 13.75
CA THR A 145 22.52 -2.27 12.51
C THR A 145 22.48 -3.80 12.42
N ALA A 146 22.57 -4.50 13.55
CA ALA A 146 22.50 -5.96 13.59
C ALA A 146 21.02 -6.41 13.55
N THR A 147 20.47 -6.60 12.35
CA THR A 147 19.03 -6.83 12.19
C THR A 147 18.58 -8.28 12.44
N GLN A 148 19.51 -9.22 12.62
CA GLN A 148 19.23 -10.64 12.80
C GLN A 148 18.32 -11.21 11.68
N GLY A 149 18.51 -10.73 10.45
CA GLY A 149 17.77 -11.12 9.26
C GLY A 149 16.42 -10.41 9.07
N CYS A 150 16.04 -9.49 9.95
CA CYS A 150 14.80 -8.71 9.84
C CYS A 150 14.99 -7.44 9.00
N SER A 151 13.90 -6.87 8.45
CA SER A 151 13.91 -5.54 7.80
C SER A 151 14.38 -4.44 8.77
N GLY A 152 14.01 -4.57 10.05
CA GLY A 152 14.46 -3.71 11.14
C GLY A 152 14.49 -4.48 12.46
N PHE A 153 15.37 -4.07 13.38
CA PHE A 153 15.49 -4.69 14.69
C PHE A 153 15.79 -3.62 15.73
N THR A 154 15.10 -3.62 16.87
CA THR A 154 15.28 -2.59 17.92
C THR A 154 16.48 -2.87 18.81
N GLY A 155 16.91 -1.89 19.59
CA GLY A 155 17.76 -2.14 20.76
C GLY A 155 17.11 -3.10 21.77
N SER A 156 17.93 -3.70 22.61
CA SER A 156 17.54 -4.65 23.67
C SER A 156 17.84 -4.09 25.07
N VAL A 157 17.35 -4.75 26.11
CA VAL A 157 17.72 -4.49 27.52
C VAL A 157 18.08 -5.81 28.21
N PRO A 158 19.29 -6.36 27.96
CA PRO A 158 19.67 -7.68 28.44
C PRO A 158 19.60 -7.83 29.97
N ARG A 159 19.95 -6.77 30.71
CA ARG A 159 19.88 -6.72 32.18
C ARG A 159 18.48 -7.04 32.72
N LEU A 160 17.44 -6.72 31.96
CA LEU A 160 16.05 -6.93 32.34
C LEU A 160 15.36 -8.01 31.48
N GLY A 161 16.11 -8.73 30.63
CA GLY A 161 15.59 -9.82 29.82
C GLY A 161 14.74 -9.40 28.63
N PHE A 162 14.76 -8.13 28.20
CA PHE A 162 14.10 -7.71 26.96
C PHE A 162 15.03 -7.95 25.76
N PRO A 163 14.68 -8.82 24.80
CA PRO A 163 15.60 -9.24 23.74
C PRO A 163 15.67 -8.28 22.54
N GLY A 164 14.79 -7.27 22.49
CA GLY A 164 14.54 -6.46 21.30
C GLY A 164 13.35 -7.01 20.49
N ILE A 165 12.99 -6.30 19.42
CA ILE A 165 11.85 -6.60 18.54
C ILE A 165 12.37 -6.70 17.11
N CYS A 166 12.04 -7.79 16.44
CA CYS A 166 12.22 -8.00 15.01
C CYS A 166 10.98 -7.50 14.26
N LEU A 167 11.18 -6.54 13.35
CA LEU A 167 10.16 -6.03 12.44
C LEU A 167 10.50 -6.48 11.02
N ASN A 168 9.56 -7.10 10.32
CA ASN A 168 9.82 -7.61 8.98
C ASN A 168 8.65 -7.41 8.02
N ASP A 169 8.98 -7.24 6.75
CA ASP A 169 8.03 -7.25 5.65
C ASP A 169 7.56 -8.69 5.34
N ALA A 170 6.41 -8.94 4.72
CA ALA A 170 5.42 -8.01 4.20
C ALA A 170 3.99 -8.42 4.61
N GLU A 171 3.00 -7.63 4.20
CA GLU A 171 1.56 -7.89 4.36
C GLU A 171 1.02 -9.10 3.56
N SER A 172 1.82 -9.66 2.66
CA SER A 172 1.48 -10.81 1.81
C SER A 172 2.31 -12.07 2.06
N GLY A 173 3.15 -12.06 3.09
CA GLY A 173 4.01 -13.18 3.46
C GLY A 173 5.38 -12.70 3.93
N VAL A 174 6.19 -13.61 4.46
CA VAL A 174 7.53 -13.26 4.97
C VAL A 174 8.45 -12.93 3.78
N ARG A 175 8.81 -11.65 3.63
CA ARG A 175 9.71 -11.18 2.58
C ARG A 175 11.14 -11.68 2.83
N THR A 176 11.81 -12.14 1.77
CA THR A 176 13.17 -12.72 1.80
C THR A 176 13.32 -13.92 2.75
N GLY A 177 12.20 -14.53 3.14
CA GLY A 177 12.19 -15.76 3.93
C GLY A 177 12.51 -16.99 3.09
N GLN A 178 13.11 -18.00 3.72
CA GLN A 178 13.23 -19.35 3.15
C GLN A 178 12.16 -20.25 3.76
N LEU A 179 11.63 -21.21 2.99
CA LEU A 179 10.62 -22.18 3.47
C LEU A 179 9.37 -21.47 4.04
N VAL A 180 8.85 -20.52 3.27
CA VAL A 180 7.66 -19.70 3.57
C VAL A 180 6.72 -19.75 2.38
N SER A 181 5.44 -19.45 2.63
CA SER A 181 4.44 -19.32 1.58
C SER A 181 4.38 -17.89 1.02
N GLY A 182 3.81 -17.74 -0.16
CA GLY A 182 3.48 -16.46 -0.79
C GLY A 182 1.99 -16.35 -1.01
N TYR A 183 1.35 -15.43 -0.29
CA TYR A 183 -0.10 -15.22 -0.32
C TYR A 183 -0.46 -14.16 -1.37
N PRO A 184 -1.72 -14.13 -1.85
CA PRO A 184 -2.17 -13.05 -2.73
C PRO A 184 -1.98 -11.67 -2.12
N ALA A 185 -1.73 -10.67 -2.95
CA ALA A 185 -1.68 -9.28 -2.52
C ALA A 185 -3.03 -8.81 -1.96
N GLN A 186 -3.05 -7.77 -1.14
CA GLN A 186 -4.30 -7.24 -0.59
C GLN A 186 -5.27 -6.76 -1.68
N LEU A 187 -4.79 -6.26 -2.83
CA LEU A 187 -5.67 -5.87 -3.94
C LEU A 187 -6.47 -7.06 -4.49
N HIS A 188 -5.82 -8.24 -4.54
CA HIS A 188 -6.46 -9.49 -4.92
C HIS A 188 -7.49 -9.93 -3.87
N VAL A 189 -7.17 -9.75 -2.58
CA VAL A 189 -8.11 -9.98 -1.48
C VAL A 189 -9.28 -8.98 -1.52
N GLY A 190 -9.03 -7.72 -1.88
CA GLY A 190 -10.06 -6.72 -2.10
C GLY A 190 -11.02 -7.13 -3.20
N ALA A 191 -10.49 -7.69 -4.29
CA ALA A 191 -11.30 -8.23 -5.37
C ALA A 191 -12.18 -9.43 -4.96
N SER A 192 -11.87 -10.11 -3.86
CA SER A 192 -12.69 -11.22 -3.35
C SER A 192 -13.99 -10.76 -2.67
N TRP A 193 -14.01 -9.53 -2.11
CA TRP A 193 -15.10 -9.01 -1.28
C TRP A 193 -15.51 -9.97 -0.15
N ASN A 194 -14.53 -10.59 0.51
CA ASN A 194 -14.74 -11.64 1.51
C ASN A 194 -13.97 -11.36 2.82
N ARG A 195 -14.69 -10.94 3.86
CA ARG A 195 -14.13 -10.63 5.19
C ARG A 195 -13.51 -11.86 5.86
N LYS A 196 -14.15 -13.02 5.70
CA LYS A 196 -13.65 -14.28 6.28
C LYS A 196 -12.34 -14.69 5.63
N LEU A 197 -12.27 -14.60 4.30
CA LEU A 197 -11.05 -14.89 3.54
C LEU A 197 -9.89 -13.97 3.94
N ALA A 198 -10.15 -12.67 4.13
CA ALA A 198 -9.15 -11.73 4.63
C ALA A 198 -8.62 -12.15 6.01
N SER A 199 -9.52 -12.58 6.92
CA SER A 199 -9.14 -13.10 8.25
C SER A 199 -8.33 -14.39 8.17
N ASP A 200 -8.80 -15.40 7.44
CA ASP A 200 -8.15 -16.71 7.34
C ASP A 200 -6.73 -16.57 6.75
N ARG A 201 -6.58 -15.75 5.71
CA ARG A 201 -5.27 -15.40 5.12
C ARG A 201 -4.35 -14.74 6.15
N ALA A 202 -4.87 -13.78 6.90
CA ALA A 202 -4.11 -13.03 7.89
C ALA A 202 -3.62 -13.90 9.06
N VAL A 203 -4.46 -14.84 9.53
CA VAL A 203 -4.09 -15.83 10.54
C VAL A 203 -2.94 -16.70 10.06
N ALA A 204 -3.01 -17.22 8.83
CA ALA A 204 -1.95 -18.04 8.24
C ALA A 204 -0.61 -17.28 8.14
N ILE A 205 -0.65 -16.04 7.65
CA ILE A 205 0.54 -15.17 7.57
C ILE A 205 1.11 -14.93 8.99
N GLY A 206 0.27 -14.59 9.97
CA GLY A 206 0.70 -14.38 11.36
C GLY A 206 1.46 -15.57 11.96
N LYS A 207 0.98 -16.79 11.71
CA LYS A 207 1.66 -18.02 12.15
C LYS A 207 3.04 -18.18 11.51
N GLU A 208 3.19 -17.90 10.22
CA GLU A 208 4.48 -18.00 9.54
C GLU A 208 5.49 -17.00 10.12
N PHE A 209 5.07 -15.76 10.35
CA PHE A 209 5.90 -14.74 10.99
C PHE A 209 6.37 -15.16 12.39
N LYS A 210 5.45 -15.71 13.20
CA LYS A 210 5.79 -16.23 14.53
C LYS A 210 6.80 -17.38 14.46
N LYS A 211 6.60 -18.35 13.55
CA LYS A 211 7.53 -19.47 13.33
C LYS A 211 8.92 -19.00 12.87
N LYS A 212 9.00 -17.83 12.22
CA LYS A 212 10.26 -17.18 11.82
C LYS A 212 10.86 -16.26 12.89
N GLY A 213 10.29 -16.22 14.10
CA GLY A 213 10.80 -15.40 15.20
C GLY A 213 10.64 -13.91 14.97
N ILE A 214 9.65 -13.50 14.19
CA ILE A 214 9.36 -12.09 13.91
C ILE A 214 8.29 -11.59 14.87
N ASN A 215 8.48 -10.41 15.46
CA ASN A 215 7.52 -9.84 16.41
C ASN A 215 6.46 -8.98 15.72
N VAL A 216 6.82 -8.25 14.66
CA VAL A 216 5.96 -7.27 13.98
C VAL A 216 5.92 -7.55 12.49
N ILE A 217 4.70 -7.71 11.95
CA ILE A 217 4.47 -7.67 10.50
C ILE A 217 4.36 -6.21 10.10
N LEU A 218 5.12 -5.80 9.09
CA LEU A 218 5.00 -4.48 8.47
C LEU A 218 3.82 -4.45 7.50
N GLY A 219 2.63 -4.58 8.07
CA GLY A 219 1.34 -4.63 7.38
C GLY A 219 0.20 -4.85 8.38
N PRO A 220 -1.06 -4.72 7.96
CA PRO A 220 -1.52 -4.54 6.58
C PRO A 220 -1.40 -3.09 6.07
N VAL A 221 -1.58 -2.91 4.75
CA VAL A 221 -1.63 -1.58 4.12
C VAL A 221 -3.06 -1.04 4.06
N ALA A 222 -3.28 0.12 4.67
CA ALA A 222 -4.49 0.94 4.60
C ALA A 222 -4.29 2.24 3.79
N GLY A 223 -3.03 2.60 3.47
CA GLY A 223 -2.62 3.74 2.65
C GLY A 223 -1.34 3.42 1.85
N PRO A 224 -1.31 3.49 0.50
CA PRO A 224 -2.21 4.23 -0.38
C PRO A 224 -3.64 3.67 -0.41
N LEU A 225 -4.62 4.57 -0.36
CA LEU A 225 -6.01 4.24 -0.63
C LEU A 225 -6.24 4.11 -2.13
N GLY A 226 -5.40 4.70 -2.99
CA GLY A 226 -5.52 4.55 -4.44
C GLY A 226 -6.09 5.80 -5.12
N ARG A 227 -5.75 6.98 -4.60
CA ARG A 227 -6.08 8.28 -5.21
C ARG A 227 -5.49 8.40 -6.61
N VAL A 228 -4.22 8.04 -6.79
CA VAL A 228 -3.52 8.13 -8.08
C VAL A 228 -3.69 6.81 -8.84
N ALA A 229 -4.33 6.86 -10.01
CA ALA A 229 -4.60 5.66 -10.81
C ALA A 229 -3.32 4.95 -11.30
N LYS A 230 -2.25 5.70 -11.55
CA LYS A 230 -0.91 5.17 -11.88
C LYS A 230 -0.05 4.83 -10.66
N GLY A 231 -0.60 4.88 -9.44
CA GLY A 231 0.13 4.71 -8.19
C GLY A 231 0.91 3.40 -8.12
N GLY A 232 2.21 3.50 -7.75
CA GLY A 232 3.14 2.37 -7.77
C GLY A 232 2.81 1.21 -6.82
N ARG A 233 2.14 1.49 -5.71
CA ARG A 233 1.88 0.53 -4.62
C ARG A 233 0.40 0.34 -4.27
N ASN A 234 -0.52 0.78 -5.12
CA ASN A 234 -1.95 0.55 -4.87
C ASN A 234 -2.29 -0.94 -4.69
N TRP A 235 -1.48 -1.83 -5.28
CA TRP A 235 -1.61 -3.27 -5.16
C TRP A 235 -1.37 -3.84 -3.75
N GLU A 236 -0.60 -3.13 -2.92
CA GLU A 236 -0.40 -3.52 -1.52
C GLU A 236 -1.62 -3.19 -0.65
N GLY A 237 -2.44 -2.21 -1.06
CA GLY A 237 -3.73 -1.88 -0.45
C GLY A 237 -4.86 -2.78 -0.95
N PHE A 238 -6.04 -2.70 -0.32
CA PHE A 238 -7.18 -3.55 -0.69
C PHE A 238 -7.97 -3.04 -1.91
N THR A 239 -8.20 -1.73 -1.98
CA THR A 239 -9.23 -1.14 -2.84
C THR A 239 -9.09 0.38 -2.90
N ASN A 240 -9.76 1.01 -3.87
CA ASN A 240 -9.91 2.45 -3.97
C ASN A 240 -11.13 3.04 -3.22
N ASP A 241 -11.76 2.27 -2.32
CA ASP A 241 -12.92 2.71 -1.52
C ASP A 241 -12.64 2.60 0.00
N PRO A 242 -12.92 3.67 0.78
CA PRO A 242 -12.63 3.67 2.22
C PRO A 242 -13.43 2.65 3.02
N TYR A 243 -14.69 2.37 2.65
CA TYR A 243 -15.52 1.41 3.38
C TYR A 243 -15.06 -0.02 3.12
N LEU A 244 -14.79 -0.38 1.87
CA LEU A 244 -14.27 -1.71 1.55
C LEU A 244 -12.86 -1.92 2.14
N ALA A 245 -12.00 -0.89 2.14
CA ALA A 245 -10.70 -0.95 2.81
C ALA A 245 -10.86 -1.21 4.31
N GLY A 246 -11.72 -0.44 4.99
CA GLY A 246 -12.03 -0.60 6.42
C GLY A 246 -12.58 -1.99 6.77
N ALA A 247 -13.53 -2.48 5.97
CA ALA A 247 -14.18 -3.77 6.18
C ALA A 247 -13.24 -4.98 5.99
N LEU A 248 -12.11 -4.82 5.29
CA LEU A 248 -11.13 -5.88 5.07
C LEU A 248 -9.88 -5.74 5.95
N VAL A 249 -9.54 -4.52 6.38
CA VAL A 249 -8.41 -4.30 7.30
C VAL A 249 -8.73 -4.75 8.72
N GLU A 250 -9.97 -4.53 9.20
CA GLU A 250 -10.46 -4.98 10.53
C GLU A 250 -10.18 -6.49 10.76
N PRO A 251 -10.69 -7.42 9.92
CA PRO A 251 -10.41 -8.85 10.09
C PRO A 251 -8.94 -9.24 9.84
N THR A 252 -8.22 -8.47 9.03
CA THR A 252 -6.79 -8.73 8.73
C THR A 252 -5.92 -8.42 9.95
N VAL A 253 -6.12 -7.27 10.59
CA VAL A 253 -5.43 -6.92 11.84
C VAL A 253 -5.75 -7.95 12.92
N ALA A 254 -7.03 -8.25 13.13
CA ALA A 254 -7.45 -9.24 14.12
C ALA A 254 -6.79 -10.62 13.88
N GLY A 255 -6.66 -11.06 12.63
CA GLY A 255 -6.01 -12.32 12.27
C GLY A 255 -4.50 -12.33 12.55
N ILE A 256 -3.77 -11.28 12.15
CA ILE A 256 -2.33 -11.15 12.39
C ILE A 256 -2.03 -11.19 13.90
N GLN A 257 -2.81 -10.46 14.69
CA GLN A 257 -2.60 -10.27 16.12
C GLN A 257 -2.84 -11.51 16.98
N GLN A 258 -3.39 -12.58 16.41
CA GLN A 258 -3.41 -13.88 17.08
C GLN A 258 -2.01 -14.48 17.26
N SER A 259 -1.03 -14.02 16.48
CA SER A 259 0.33 -14.58 16.48
C SER A 259 1.43 -13.56 16.73
N VAL A 260 1.32 -12.35 16.16
CA VAL A 260 2.36 -11.31 16.14
C VAL A 260 1.74 -9.91 16.05
N ILE A 261 2.51 -8.85 16.28
CA ILE A 261 2.01 -7.46 16.22
C ILE A 261 1.73 -7.06 14.76
N ALA A 262 0.56 -6.49 14.48
CA ALA A 262 0.27 -5.82 13.21
C ALA A 262 0.81 -4.39 13.19
N CYS A 263 1.30 -3.93 12.04
CA CYS A 263 1.76 -2.55 11.80
C CYS A 263 1.00 -1.94 10.63
N VAL A 264 -0.08 -1.22 10.94
CA VAL A 264 -0.95 -0.63 9.91
C VAL A 264 -0.22 0.52 9.23
N LYS A 265 -0.08 0.46 7.90
CA LYS A 265 0.73 1.42 7.13
C LYS A 265 0.04 1.95 5.86
N HIS A 266 0.41 3.08 5.29
CA HIS A 266 1.28 4.12 5.84
C HIS A 266 0.41 5.30 6.27
N PHE A 267 0.58 5.76 7.50
CA PHE A 267 -0.21 6.80 8.13
C PHE A 267 0.46 8.17 7.91
N ILE A 268 -0.04 9.08 7.06
CA ILE A 268 -1.25 8.98 6.24
C ILE A 268 -1.12 9.84 4.97
N GLY A 269 -1.97 9.58 3.97
CA GLY A 269 -1.99 10.33 2.72
C GLY A 269 -0.81 10.03 1.79
N ASN A 270 -0.19 8.86 1.95
CA ASN A 270 0.89 8.37 1.10
C ASN A 270 0.34 7.81 -0.22
N GLU A 271 -0.08 8.69 -1.13
CA GLU A 271 -0.86 8.34 -2.33
C GLU A 271 -0.05 8.31 -3.63
N GLN A 272 1.26 8.51 -3.58
CA GLN A 272 2.17 8.40 -4.73
C GLN A 272 3.56 7.99 -4.29
N GLU A 273 4.30 7.29 -5.15
CA GLU A 273 5.68 6.92 -4.88
C GLU A 273 6.68 8.00 -5.28
N SER A 274 6.35 8.75 -6.34
CA SER A 274 7.19 9.82 -6.85
C SER A 274 7.46 10.87 -5.78
N ASN A 275 8.74 11.12 -5.49
CA ASN A 275 9.19 12.07 -4.45
C ASN A 275 8.64 11.77 -3.05
N ARG A 276 8.37 10.51 -2.71
CA ARG A 276 7.93 10.15 -1.36
C ARG A 276 8.98 10.45 -0.29
N ASN A 277 10.26 10.12 -0.54
CA ASN A 277 11.38 10.33 0.39
C ASN A 277 12.75 10.51 -0.31
N PRO A 278 13.04 11.67 -0.91
CA PRO A 278 14.35 11.93 -1.51
C PRO A 278 15.43 12.07 -0.42
N PHE A 279 16.45 11.18 -0.40
CA PHE A 279 17.44 11.15 0.69
C PHE A 279 18.87 11.59 0.32
N LEU A 280 19.22 11.81 -0.96
CA LEU A 280 20.56 12.30 -1.34
C LEU A 280 20.78 13.81 -1.13
N GLN A 281 19.73 14.55 -0.77
CA GLN A 281 19.83 15.97 -0.44
C GLN A 281 20.76 16.22 0.77
N GLY A 282 20.90 15.25 1.68
CA GLY A 282 21.87 15.28 2.77
C GLY A 282 23.34 15.10 2.34
N PHE A 283 23.59 14.67 1.10
CA PHE A 283 24.93 14.30 0.61
C PHE A 283 25.43 15.20 -0.53
N VAL A 284 24.54 15.84 -1.29
CA VAL A 284 24.89 16.76 -2.40
C VAL A 284 24.12 18.07 -2.27
N PRO A 285 24.75 19.15 -1.77
CA PRO A 285 24.13 20.48 -1.74
C PRO A 285 23.74 20.94 -3.15
N GLY A 286 22.49 21.37 -3.35
CA GLY A 286 21.97 21.86 -4.63
C GLY A 286 21.00 20.92 -5.35
N PHE A 287 20.75 19.70 -4.83
CA PHE A 287 19.63 18.87 -5.27
C PHE A 287 18.34 19.33 -4.58
N ALA A 288 17.47 19.99 -5.34
CA ALA A 288 16.30 20.72 -4.84
C ALA A 288 15.04 19.84 -4.77
N ASN A 289 15.05 18.72 -4.06
CA ASN A 289 13.85 17.87 -3.98
C ASN A 289 13.65 17.24 -2.61
N GLU A 290 12.57 17.60 -1.95
CA GLU A 290 12.11 17.10 -0.64
C GLU A 290 10.85 16.25 -0.82
N SER A 291 10.39 15.59 0.24
CA SER A 291 9.17 14.77 0.16
C SER A 291 7.95 15.57 -0.28
N VAL A 292 7.13 14.95 -1.14
CA VAL A 292 5.82 15.47 -1.56
C VAL A 292 4.95 15.80 -0.35
N SER A 293 4.22 16.92 -0.42
CA SER A 293 3.22 17.30 0.58
C SER A 293 1.82 16.96 0.07
N SER A 294 1.19 15.99 0.70
CA SER A 294 -0.23 15.71 0.55
C SER A 294 -1.01 16.77 1.34
N ASN A 295 -1.66 17.69 0.62
CA ASN A 295 -2.44 18.76 1.22
C ASN A 295 -3.92 18.36 1.23
N ILE A 296 -4.41 17.97 2.40
CA ILE A 296 -5.72 17.31 2.58
C ILE A 296 -6.56 18.16 3.51
N ASP A 297 -7.80 18.47 3.09
CA ASP A 297 -8.77 19.11 3.97
C ASP A 297 -9.29 18.13 5.03
N ASP A 298 -9.80 18.69 6.12
CA ASP A 298 -10.17 17.94 7.30
C ASP A 298 -11.29 16.92 7.03
N ARG A 299 -12.32 17.29 6.26
CA ARG A 299 -13.42 16.37 5.94
C ARG A 299 -12.95 15.21 5.08
N THR A 300 -12.14 15.49 4.07
CA THR A 300 -11.56 14.47 3.19
C THR A 300 -10.66 13.50 3.96
N LEU A 301 -9.87 14.02 4.90
CA LEU A 301 -9.02 13.19 5.76
C LEU A 301 -9.86 12.19 6.58
N HIS A 302 -10.95 12.66 7.22
CA HIS A 302 -11.81 11.81 8.07
C HIS A 302 -12.67 10.83 7.27
N GLU A 303 -13.34 11.28 6.22
CA GLU A 303 -14.31 10.47 5.48
C GLU A 303 -13.71 9.53 4.42
N ALA A 304 -12.42 9.70 4.08
CA ALA A 304 -11.71 8.81 3.16
C ALA A 304 -10.49 8.15 3.81
N TYR A 305 -9.44 8.92 4.10
CA TYR A 305 -8.13 8.33 4.39
C TYR A 305 -8.00 7.77 5.81
N LEU A 306 -8.66 8.37 6.81
CA LEU A 306 -8.69 7.86 8.19
C LEU A 306 -9.67 6.71 8.36
N TRP A 307 -10.69 6.59 7.50
CA TRP A 307 -11.72 5.57 7.62
C TRP A 307 -11.17 4.15 7.84
N PRO A 308 -10.24 3.62 7.01
CA PRO A 308 -9.68 2.30 7.28
C PRO A 308 -8.84 2.23 8.56
N PHE A 309 -8.24 3.34 9.02
CA PHE A 309 -7.52 3.36 10.29
C PHE A 309 -8.45 3.31 11.50
N TYR A 310 -9.64 3.91 11.44
CA TYR A 310 -10.67 3.70 12.46
C TYR A 310 -10.99 2.20 12.63
N ASP A 311 -11.17 1.48 11.53
CA ASP A 311 -11.50 0.05 11.56
C ASP A 311 -10.30 -0.82 11.97
N ALA A 312 -9.10 -0.46 11.54
CA ALA A 312 -7.87 -1.15 11.94
C ALA A 312 -7.56 -0.99 13.44
N LEU A 313 -7.81 0.20 14.00
CA LEU A 313 -7.56 0.47 15.41
C LEU A 313 -8.65 -0.11 16.30
N LYS A 314 -9.92 -0.14 15.84
CA LYS A 314 -10.98 -0.92 16.49
C LYS A 314 -10.64 -2.42 16.57
N ALA A 315 -9.86 -2.94 15.62
CA ALA A 315 -9.30 -4.29 15.68
C ALA A 315 -8.06 -4.40 16.59
N GLU A 316 -7.82 -3.39 17.42
CA GLU A 316 -6.76 -3.33 18.43
C GLU A 316 -5.34 -3.36 17.87
N ALA A 317 -5.09 -2.79 16.67
CA ALA A 317 -3.75 -2.82 16.06
C ALA A 317 -2.66 -2.33 17.02
N GLY A 318 -1.56 -3.08 17.13
CA GLY A 318 -0.52 -2.84 18.11
C GLY A 318 0.59 -1.88 17.66
N SER A 319 0.66 -1.58 16.36
CA SER A 319 1.56 -0.57 15.83
C SER A 319 1.01 0.12 14.58
N VAL A 320 1.49 1.34 14.32
CA VAL A 320 1.18 2.13 13.11
C VAL A 320 2.48 2.68 12.54
N MET A 321 2.64 2.62 11.23
CA MET A 321 3.79 3.20 10.55
C MET A 321 3.45 4.59 10.02
N CYS A 322 4.17 5.62 10.47
CA CYS A 322 4.03 6.95 9.88
C CYS A 322 4.68 7.02 8.48
N SER A 323 4.05 7.73 7.56
CA SER A 323 4.42 7.76 6.15
C SER A 323 5.60 8.70 5.84
N TYR A 324 6.17 8.50 4.65
CA TYR A 324 7.24 9.32 4.10
C TYR A 324 6.81 10.76 3.74
N ASN A 325 5.63 10.91 3.14
CA ASN A 325 5.17 12.19 2.64
C ASN A 325 4.99 13.21 3.77
N LYS A 326 5.04 14.50 3.41
CA LYS A 326 4.50 15.56 4.26
C LYS A 326 2.96 15.54 4.19
N ILE A 327 2.31 15.93 5.28
CA ILE A 327 0.87 16.22 5.34
C ILE A 327 0.73 17.69 5.71
N ASN A 328 0.10 18.48 4.84
CA ASN A 328 -0.03 19.93 5.00
C ASN A 328 1.30 20.60 5.40
N GLY A 329 2.40 20.24 4.71
CA GLY A 329 3.74 20.81 4.92
C GLY A 329 4.58 20.20 6.04
N SER A 330 4.05 19.32 6.89
CA SER A 330 4.80 18.67 7.97
C SER A 330 4.98 17.17 7.73
N TYR A 331 6.23 16.68 7.84
CA TYR A 331 6.60 15.28 7.61
C TYR A 331 5.74 14.30 8.41
N GLY A 332 5.26 13.21 7.81
CA GLY A 332 4.36 12.25 8.46
C GLY A 332 4.84 11.77 9.83
N CYS A 333 6.14 11.47 9.96
CA CYS A 333 6.75 11.04 11.22
C CYS A 333 7.13 12.17 12.20
N ALA A 334 6.82 13.42 11.88
CA ALA A 334 7.00 14.58 12.75
C ALA A 334 5.74 15.49 12.79
N ASN A 335 4.61 15.02 12.27
CA ASN A 335 3.39 15.80 12.19
C ASN A 335 2.53 15.58 13.43
N SER A 336 2.62 16.54 14.35
CA SER A 336 1.90 16.47 15.63
C SER A 336 0.38 16.47 15.48
N LYS A 337 -0.22 17.11 14.46
CA LYS A 337 -1.68 17.04 14.25
C LYS A 337 -2.10 15.63 13.90
N THR A 338 -1.44 14.97 12.94
CA THR A 338 -1.85 13.64 12.53
C THR A 338 -1.53 12.59 13.59
N VAL A 339 -0.35 12.66 14.22
CA VAL A 339 0.06 11.63 15.19
C VAL A 339 -0.51 11.88 16.58
N ASN A 340 -0.32 13.06 17.18
CA ASN A 340 -0.86 13.33 18.52
C ASN A 340 -2.36 13.59 18.48
N GLY A 341 -2.82 14.44 17.56
CA GLY A 341 -4.22 14.84 17.45
C GLY A 341 -5.12 13.71 16.93
N LEU A 342 -4.88 13.24 15.72
CA LEU A 342 -5.78 12.26 15.08
C LEU A 342 -5.52 10.84 15.61
N LEU A 343 -4.29 10.34 15.52
CA LEU A 343 -4.00 8.95 15.87
C LEU A 343 -4.11 8.68 17.37
N LYS A 344 -3.39 9.44 18.21
CA LYS A 344 -3.32 9.14 19.66
C LYS A 344 -4.43 9.77 20.49
N THR A 345 -5.12 10.81 20.00
CA THR A 345 -6.26 11.42 20.71
C THR A 345 -7.58 10.96 20.13
N GLU A 346 -7.89 11.31 18.87
CA GLU A 346 -9.20 11.01 18.28
C GLU A 346 -9.44 9.50 18.07
N LEU A 347 -8.43 8.77 17.61
CA LEU A 347 -8.49 7.32 17.43
C LEU A 347 -8.01 6.52 18.64
N GLY A 348 -7.62 7.19 19.74
CA GLY A 348 -7.29 6.53 21.01
C GLY A 348 -6.15 5.54 20.94
N PHE A 349 -5.20 5.68 20.00
CA PHE A 349 -4.21 4.64 19.75
C PHE A 349 -3.33 4.33 20.97
N GLU A 350 -3.34 3.07 21.43
CA GLU A 350 -2.57 2.58 22.58
C GLU A 350 -1.24 1.93 22.17
N GLY A 351 -1.07 1.53 20.91
CA GLY A 351 0.17 0.95 20.40
C GLY A 351 1.32 1.96 20.25
N PHE A 352 2.35 1.58 19.50
CA PHE A 352 3.50 2.44 19.21
C PHE A 352 3.54 2.88 17.73
N VAL A 353 4.00 4.11 17.50
CA VAL A 353 4.25 4.66 16.17
C VAL A 353 5.69 4.38 15.76
N VAL A 354 5.87 3.67 14.65
CA VAL A 354 7.19 3.42 14.04
C VAL A 354 7.36 4.28 12.80
N SER A 355 8.57 4.77 12.55
CA SER A 355 8.87 5.43 11.28
C SER A 355 8.90 4.40 10.15
N ASP A 356 8.40 4.78 8.98
CA ASP A 356 8.87 4.13 7.76
C ASP A 356 10.40 4.29 7.64
N TRP A 357 11.05 3.45 6.86
CA TRP A 357 12.51 3.32 6.81
C TRP A 357 13.16 4.62 6.36
N TYR A 358 13.82 5.32 7.28
CA TYR A 358 14.41 6.64 7.04
C TYR A 358 13.39 7.78 6.84
N ALA A 359 12.14 7.62 7.29
CA ALA A 359 11.13 8.69 7.28
C ALA A 359 11.28 9.68 8.45
N GLN A 360 12.26 9.49 9.35
CA GLN A 360 12.58 10.50 10.36
C GLN A 360 13.39 11.61 9.71
N HIS A 361 12.88 12.85 9.77
CA HIS A 361 13.56 14.05 9.24
C HIS A 361 13.95 15.07 10.34
N THR A 362 13.64 14.79 11.60
CA THR A 362 14.01 15.65 12.74
C THR A 362 14.35 14.82 13.98
N GLY A 363 15.13 15.39 14.91
CA GLY A 363 15.43 14.77 16.22
C GLY A 363 14.28 14.97 17.21
N ILE A 364 14.52 15.79 18.25
CA ILE A 364 13.59 16.06 19.37
C ILE A 364 12.15 16.38 18.90
N ALA A 365 12.00 17.10 17.79
CA ALA A 365 10.69 17.46 17.26
C ALA A 365 9.85 16.22 16.91
N SER A 366 10.43 15.20 16.26
CA SER A 366 9.72 13.94 15.97
C SER A 366 9.31 13.19 17.24
N ASN A 367 10.18 13.15 18.27
CA ASN A 367 9.87 12.52 19.55
C ASN A 367 8.67 13.20 20.23
N ASN A 368 8.66 14.53 20.29
CA ASN A 368 7.58 15.30 20.90
C ASN A 368 6.31 15.29 20.04
N ALA A 369 6.43 15.16 18.71
CA ALA A 369 5.31 15.05 17.78
C ALA A 369 4.62 13.68 17.80
N GLY A 370 5.14 12.72 18.58
CA GLY A 370 4.48 11.46 18.88
C GLY A 370 5.13 10.21 18.32
N LEU A 371 6.28 10.30 17.64
CA LEU A 371 7.03 9.13 17.16
C LEU A 371 7.59 8.33 18.35
N ASP A 372 7.39 7.01 18.35
CA ASP A 372 7.80 6.12 19.45
C ASP A 372 9.02 5.26 19.08
N MET A 373 9.17 4.89 17.81
CA MET A 373 10.26 4.03 17.33
C MET A 373 10.81 4.54 15.99
N VAL A 374 12.13 4.66 15.89
CA VAL A 374 12.81 5.03 14.64
C VAL A 374 13.41 3.79 13.98
N MET A 375 13.06 3.58 12.71
CA MET A 375 13.60 2.52 11.85
C MET A 375 14.21 3.06 10.55
N PRO A 376 15.24 2.37 9.99
CA PRO A 376 16.01 1.29 10.62
C PRO A 376 17.07 1.82 11.60
N SER A 377 17.31 3.14 11.61
CA SER A 377 18.26 3.83 12.48
C SER A 377 17.98 5.33 12.42
N SER A 378 18.45 6.10 13.41
CA SER A 378 18.34 7.57 13.40
C SER A 378 19.67 8.23 13.00
N GLN A 379 19.58 9.30 12.21
CA GLN A 379 20.71 10.19 11.92
C GLN A 379 20.77 11.41 12.87
N PHE A 380 19.74 11.62 13.70
CA PHE A 380 19.57 12.83 14.51
C PHE A 380 19.91 12.61 15.97
N LEU A 381 19.42 11.51 16.53
CA LEU A 381 19.59 11.15 17.93
C LEU A 381 20.08 9.71 18.05
N ASN A 382 20.66 9.39 19.19
CA ASN A 382 21.01 8.04 19.60
C ASN A 382 20.56 7.86 21.07
N PRO A 383 20.70 6.66 21.66
CA PRO A 383 20.24 6.42 23.02
C PRO A 383 20.81 7.39 24.06
N ASP A 384 22.10 7.72 23.94
CA ASP A 384 22.76 8.66 24.86
C ASP A 384 22.27 10.10 24.67
N SER A 385 22.12 10.56 23.43
CA SER A 385 21.68 11.93 23.16
C SER A 385 20.19 12.14 23.42
N LEU A 386 19.34 11.12 23.24
CA LEU A 386 17.93 11.18 23.67
C LEU A 386 17.83 11.18 25.20
N SER A 387 18.62 10.35 25.90
CA SER A 387 18.73 10.41 27.37
C SER A 387 19.24 11.77 27.84
N GLY A 388 20.21 12.37 27.14
CA GLY A 388 20.70 13.72 27.39
C GLY A 388 19.65 14.81 27.15
N ALA A 389 18.81 14.65 26.12
CA ALA A 389 17.66 15.53 25.85
C ALA A 389 16.59 15.45 26.95
N VAL A 390 16.45 14.28 27.60
CA VAL A 390 15.62 14.15 28.80
C VAL A 390 16.27 14.86 29.99
N ALA A 391 17.58 14.66 30.21
CA ALA A 391 18.29 15.28 31.31
C ALA A 391 18.32 16.82 31.24
N ASN A 392 18.33 17.40 30.03
CA ASN A 392 18.31 18.84 29.83
C ASN A 392 16.90 19.44 29.63
N GLY A 393 15.84 18.63 29.70
CA GLY A 393 14.45 19.07 29.62
C GLY A 393 13.90 19.32 28.21
N SER A 394 14.66 19.03 27.14
CA SER A 394 14.17 19.17 25.76
C SER A 394 13.13 18.11 25.37
N VAL A 395 13.19 16.94 26.02
CA VAL A 395 12.16 15.89 25.97
C VAL A 395 11.75 15.59 27.41
N SER A 396 10.45 15.50 27.71
CA SER A 396 10.04 15.16 29.08
C SER A 396 10.39 13.69 29.41
N ALA A 397 10.73 13.41 30.67
CA ALA A 397 10.94 12.04 31.12
C ALA A 397 9.68 11.17 30.89
N SER A 398 8.49 11.75 31.12
CA SER A 398 7.22 11.09 30.84
C SER A 398 7.03 10.73 29.36
N ARG A 399 7.58 11.51 28.42
CA ARG A 399 7.49 11.19 27.00
C ARG A 399 8.35 9.98 26.65
N LEU A 400 9.59 9.93 27.16
CA LEU A 400 10.46 8.76 26.96
C LEU A 400 9.86 7.50 27.61
N ASP A 401 9.27 7.64 28.80
CA ASP A 401 8.58 6.54 29.48
C ASP A 401 7.38 6.04 28.66
N ASP A 402 6.60 6.94 28.07
CA ASP A 402 5.46 6.59 27.21
C ASP A 402 5.89 5.87 25.93
N MET A 403 6.94 6.35 25.24
CA MET A 403 7.52 5.66 24.06
C MET A 403 7.88 4.21 24.40
N ALA A 404 8.63 4.02 25.48
CA ALA A 404 9.06 2.70 25.93
C ALA A 404 7.87 1.83 26.38
N THR A 405 6.89 2.43 27.05
CA THR A 405 5.69 1.73 27.53
C THR A 405 4.85 1.22 26.37
N ARG A 406 4.58 2.03 25.34
CA ARG A 406 3.82 1.63 24.15
C ARG A 406 4.46 0.45 23.41
N ILE A 407 5.78 0.49 23.23
CA ILE A 407 6.54 -0.58 22.59
C ILE A 407 6.43 -1.88 23.40
N LEU A 408 6.66 -1.80 24.70
CA LEU A 408 6.63 -2.97 25.58
C LEU A 408 5.22 -3.51 25.79
N ALA A 409 4.20 -2.66 25.83
CA ALA A 409 2.80 -3.07 25.93
C ALA A 409 2.41 -3.90 24.71
N ALA A 410 2.76 -3.46 23.49
CA ALA A 410 2.48 -4.23 22.28
C ALA A 410 3.25 -5.58 22.28
N TRP A 411 4.49 -5.59 22.76
CA TRP A 411 5.29 -6.80 22.92
C TRP A 411 4.67 -7.79 23.93
N PHE A 412 4.27 -7.32 25.12
CA PHE A 412 3.61 -8.14 26.13
C PHE A 412 2.27 -8.68 25.64
N ARG A 413 1.49 -7.86 24.93
CA ARG A 413 0.14 -8.24 24.48
C ARG A 413 0.16 -9.28 23.36
N PHE A 414 1.02 -9.12 22.36
CA PHE A 414 0.89 -9.89 21.12
C PHE A 414 2.08 -10.78 20.78
N ALA A 415 3.31 -10.40 21.15
CA ALA A 415 4.50 -11.00 20.55
C ALA A 415 5.70 -11.13 21.50
N ARG A 416 5.50 -11.73 22.67
CA ARG A 416 6.55 -12.03 23.65
C ARG A 416 7.44 -13.22 23.20
N ILE A 417 8.22 -13.00 22.15
CA ILE A 417 9.19 -13.97 21.61
C ILE A 417 10.51 -13.81 22.34
N GLU A 418 11.06 -14.90 22.90
CA GLU A 418 12.29 -14.87 23.72
C GLU A 418 13.56 -14.62 22.92
N ALA A 419 13.67 -15.18 21.72
CA ALA A 419 14.85 -15.08 20.86
C ALA A 419 14.48 -14.63 19.43
N PRO A 420 13.96 -13.41 19.25
CA PRO A 420 13.51 -12.95 17.94
C PRO A 420 14.66 -12.78 16.94
N GLY A 421 14.34 -12.83 15.65
CA GLY A 421 15.29 -12.70 14.55
C GLY A 421 15.22 -13.86 13.56
N GLN A 422 14.99 -13.55 12.28
CA GLN A 422 14.86 -14.54 11.21
C GLN A 422 16.08 -15.45 11.03
N ASP A 423 17.29 -14.94 11.25
CA ASP A 423 18.53 -15.70 11.04
C ASP A 423 18.54 -17.00 11.85
N ARG A 424 17.96 -16.99 13.06
CA ARG A 424 17.86 -18.16 13.95
C ARG A 424 16.88 -19.22 13.45
N TYR A 425 15.89 -18.80 12.65
CA TYR A 425 14.78 -19.64 12.17
C TYR A 425 14.81 -19.81 10.65
N LYS A 426 15.93 -19.49 10.00
CA LYS A 426 16.07 -19.53 8.55
C LYS A 426 15.71 -20.89 7.96
N THR A 427 16.12 -21.98 8.62
CA THR A 427 15.88 -23.37 8.21
C THR A 427 14.57 -23.96 8.71
N VAL A 428 13.80 -23.24 9.54
CA VAL A 428 12.49 -23.72 10.00
C VAL A 428 11.49 -23.62 8.86
N ASP A 429 10.80 -24.70 8.53
CA ASP A 429 9.67 -24.63 7.61
C ASP A 429 8.48 -23.95 8.30
N ALA A 430 8.14 -22.75 7.84
CA ALA A 430 7.05 -21.98 8.42
C ALA A 430 5.69 -22.41 7.87
N ARG A 431 5.67 -23.06 6.71
CA ARG A 431 4.46 -23.46 6.00
C ARG A 431 3.66 -24.46 6.82
N ASP A 432 2.34 -24.38 6.72
CA ASP A 432 1.43 -25.25 7.43
C ASP A 432 0.40 -25.85 6.46
N PRO A 433 0.32 -27.19 6.32
CA PRO A 433 -0.71 -27.82 5.49
C PRO A 433 -2.14 -27.44 5.91
N ALA A 434 -2.36 -27.11 7.19
CA ALA A 434 -3.68 -26.67 7.66
C ALA A 434 -4.11 -25.32 7.07
N ASP A 435 -3.16 -24.49 6.63
CA ASP A 435 -3.42 -23.17 6.07
C ASP A 435 -3.46 -23.17 4.52
N GLU A 436 -3.20 -24.33 3.88
CA GLU A 436 -3.19 -24.48 2.41
C GLU A 436 -4.54 -24.12 1.78
N GLN A 437 -5.66 -24.53 2.38
CA GLN A 437 -6.97 -24.21 1.85
C GLN A 437 -7.24 -22.70 1.87
N ALA A 438 -6.88 -22.01 2.97
CA ALA A 438 -7.05 -20.57 3.08
C ALA A 438 -6.21 -19.83 2.03
N ARG A 439 -4.95 -20.23 1.86
CA ARG A 439 -4.03 -19.71 0.83
C ARG A 439 -4.60 -19.93 -0.57
N PHE A 440 -5.00 -21.16 -0.89
CA PHE A 440 -5.53 -21.52 -2.20
C PHE A 440 -6.83 -20.78 -2.53
N GLN A 441 -7.80 -20.75 -1.62
CA GLN A 441 -9.05 -20.03 -1.84
C GLN A 441 -8.83 -18.53 -1.96
N SER A 442 -7.83 -17.98 -1.26
CA SER A 442 -7.46 -16.58 -1.42
C SER A 442 -6.93 -16.28 -2.83
N ALA A 443 -6.23 -17.22 -3.46
CA ALA A 443 -5.82 -17.12 -4.86
C ALA A 443 -7.01 -17.24 -5.82
N VAL A 444 -7.96 -18.14 -5.56
CA VAL A 444 -9.14 -18.35 -6.43
C VAL A 444 -10.07 -17.14 -6.45
N GLU A 445 -10.52 -16.66 -5.28
CA GLU A 445 -11.66 -15.73 -5.19
C GLU A 445 -11.39 -14.31 -5.70
N GLY A 446 -10.12 -13.88 -5.82
CA GLY A 446 -9.76 -12.55 -6.33
C GLY A 446 -9.70 -12.42 -7.86
N HIS A 447 -9.95 -13.50 -8.59
CA HIS A 447 -10.06 -13.45 -10.05
C HIS A 447 -11.41 -12.84 -10.48
N VAL A 448 -11.35 -11.84 -11.35
CA VAL A 448 -12.55 -11.11 -11.81
C VAL A 448 -12.75 -11.34 -13.30
N LEU A 449 -13.79 -12.11 -13.64
CA LEU A 449 -14.24 -12.28 -15.02
C LEU A 449 -15.01 -11.03 -15.45
N VAL A 450 -14.55 -10.31 -16.46
CA VAL A 450 -15.18 -9.05 -16.91
C VAL A 450 -15.87 -9.15 -18.27
N LYS A 451 -15.48 -10.15 -19.07
CA LYS A 451 -16.07 -10.49 -20.36
C LYS A 451 -16.15 -12.01 -20.48
N ASN A 452 -17.28 -12.52 -20.95
CA ASN A 452 -17.45 -13.91 -21.36
C ASN A 452 -18.61 -13.99 -22.37
N THR A 453 -18.34 -14.42 -23.61
CA THR A 453 -19.35 -14.59 -24.67
C THR A 453 -19.97 -15.99 -24.66
N GLY A 454 -19.98 -16.66 -23.51
CA GLY A 454 -20.48 -18.04 -23.34
C GLY A 454 -19.46 -19.13 -23.66
N VAL A 455 -18.16 -18.79 -23.71
CA VAL A 455 -17.08 -19.74 -24.04
C VAL A 455 -16.40 -20.34 -22.81
N LEU A 456 -16.56 -19.70 -21.65
CA LEU A 456 -16.16 -20.24 -20.35
C LEU A 456 -17.41 -20.67 -19.56
N PRO A 457 -17.33 -21.78 -18.79
CA PRO A 457 -16.12 -22.57 -18.53
C PRO A 457 -15.71 -23.50 -19.69
N LEU A 458 -14.42 -23.86 -19.74
CA LEU A 458 -13.86 -24.85 -20.65
C LEU A 458 -14.40 -26.25 -20.32
N ASN A 459 -14.67 -27.04 -21.36
CA ASN A 459 -15.14 -28.42 -21.22
C ASN A 459 -14.25 -29.38 -22.02
N ARG A 460 -13.14 -29.81 -21.39
CA ARG A 460 -12.21 -30.84 -21.92
C ARG A 460 -11.86 -30.67 -23.41
N PRO A 461 -11.35 -29.48 -23.82
CA PRO A 461 -11.01 -29.26 -25.22
C PRO A 461 -9.93 -30.25 -25.69
N SER A 462 -10.01 -30.71 -26.94
CA SER A 462 -8.99 -31.60 -27.51
C SER A 462 -7.68 -30.89 -27.81
N VAL A 463 -7.72 -29.57 -28.03
CA VAL A 463 -6.57 -28.70 -28.29
C VAL A 463 -6.70 -27.39 -27.51
N LEU A 464 -5.59 -26.89 -26.98
CA LEU A 464 -5.46 -25.53 -26.45
C LEU A 464 -4.22 -24.85 -27.02
N ASN A 465 -4.35 -23.59 -27.39
CA ASN A 465 -3.22 -22.73 -27.72
C ASN A 465 -2.94 -21.81 -26.52
N LEU A 466 -1.74 -21.87 -25.93
CA LEU A 466 -1.35 -21.05 -24.78
C LEU A 466 -0.23 -20.09 -25.18
N PHE A 467 -0.45 -18.80 -24.94
CA PHE A 467 0.45 -17.75 -25.36
C PHE A 467 0.79 -16.78 -24.24
N GLY A 468 1.91 -16.08 -24.42
CA GLY A 468 2.26 -14.89 -23.64
C GLY A 468 3.26 -15.15 -22.52
N TYR A 469 4.04 -14.10 -22.27
CA TYR A 469 5.22 -14.10 -21.42
C TYR A 469 4.93 -14.32 -19.93
N ASP A 470 3.67 -14.18 -19.53
CA ASP A 470 3.22 -14.30 -18.15
C ASP A 470 2.69 -15.73 -17.82
N ALA A 471 2.71 -16.65 -18.79
CA ALA A 471 2.19 -18.01 -18.62
C ALA A 471 3.13 -18.96 -17.86
N VAL A 472 4.43 -18.67 -17.83
CA VAL A 472 5.47 -19.59 -17.33
C VAL A 472 6.07 -19.12 -16.01
N GLY A 473 6.60 -20.05 -15.23
CA GLY A 473 7.26 -19.74 -13.96
C GLY A 473 8.34 -18.69 -14.13
N GLY A 474 8.35 -17.73 -13.19
CA GLY A 474 9.44 -16.76 -13.09
C GLY A 474 10.77 -17.46 -12.85
N SER A 475 11.89 -16.81 -13.22
CA SER A 475 13.25 -17.27 -12.89
C SER A 475 13.53 -17.17 -11.38
N ASN A 476 12.84 -17.95 -10.57
CA ASN A 476 12.98 -17.92 -9.11
C ASN A 476 13.56 -19.24 -8.62
N THR A 477 14.87 -19.23 -8.35
CA THR A 477 15.60 -20.01 -7.31
C THR A 477 17.10 -20.08 -7.59
N SER A 478 17.56 -19.90 -8.83
CA SER A 478 18.96 -20.22 -9.19
C SER A 478 19.71 -19.17 -10.01
N GLY A 479 19.08 -18.05 -10.37
CA GLY A 479 19.71 -17.05 -11.23
C GLY A 479 19.27 -15.61 -10.97
N LEU A 480 20.25 -14.80 -10.54
CA LEU A 480 20.43 -13.37 -10.88
C LEU A 480 19.87 -12.29 -9.93
N ASP A 481 20.60 -11.16 -9.95
CA ASP A 481 20.48 -9.90 -9.19
C ASP A 481 19.75 -9.99 -7.83
N PRO A 482 20.49 -10.21 -6.72
CA PRO A 482 19.93 -10.32 -5.37
C PRO A 482 19.05 -9.13 -4.96
N THR A 483 19.32 -7.94 -5.50
CA THR A 483 18.56 -6.73 -5.20
C THR A 483 17.17 -6.81 -5.81
N LEU A 484 17.08 -7.15 -7.10
CA LEU A 484 15.78 -7.28 -7.79
C LEU A 484 14.98 -8.46 -7.23
N TYR A 485 15.65 -9.58 -6.90
CA TYR A 485 15.01 -10.69 -6.20
C TYR A 485 14.42 -10.25 -4.85
N GLY A 486 15.20 -9.54 -4.03
CA GLY A 486 14.74 -9.02 -2.75
C GLY A 486 13.60 -8.01 -2.87
N PHE A 487 13.41 -7.39 -4.03
CA PHE A 487 12.27 -6.52 -4.34
C PHE A 487 11.12 -7.23 -5.05
N GLY A 488 11.14 -8.56 -5.23
CA GLY A 488 10.11 -9.25 -6.02
C GLY A 488 10.05 -8.82 -7.49
N GLN A 489 11.15 -8.24 -7.99
CA GLN A 489 11.30 -7.69 -9.34
C GLN A 489 12.14 -8.60 -10.25
N SER A 490 12.24 -9.88 -9.91
CA SER A 490 12.93 -10.87 -10.75
C SER A 490 12.33 -10.98 -12.15
N ASN A 491 11.05 -10.62 -12.34
CA ASN A 491 10.41 -10.69 -13.64
C ASN A 491 10.51 -9.40 -14.48
N THR A 492 10.92 -8.27 -13.87
CA THR A 492 11.00 -6.94 -14.50
C THR A 492 12.45 -6.55 -14.84
N ARG A 493 13.26 -7.49 -15.33
CA ARG A 493 14.71 -7.27 -15.56
C ARG A 493 15.04 -6.60 -16.89
N THR A 494 14.06 -6.42 -17.75
CA THR A 494 14.22 -5.81 -19.07
C THR A 494 13.00 -4.97 -19.41
N TYR A 495 13.23 -3.77 -19.93
CA TYR A 495 12.20 -2.98 -20.59
C TYR A 495 11.75 -3.65 -21.89
N THR A 496 10.57 -3.29 -22.38
CA THR A 496 10.01 -3.85 -23.64
C THR A 496 10.80 -3.47 -24.89
N ASP A 497 11.68 -2.49 -24.80
CA ASP A 497 12.63 -2.09 -25.85
C ASP A 497 13.97 -2.84 -25.78
N GLY A 498 14.11 -3.79 -24.86
CA GLY A 498 15.31 -4.61 -24.66
C GLY A 498 16.36 -4.00 -23.73
N ARG A 499 16.19 -2.77 -23.24
CA ARG A 499 17.11 -2.19 -22.25
C ARG A 499 17.06 -2.99 -20.94
N PRO A 500 18.21 -3.26 -20.29
CA PRO A 500 18.21 -3.92 -19.00
C PRO A 500 17.68 -2.98 -17.89
N PHE A 501 16.93 -3.54 -16.95
CA PHE A 501 16.62 -2.92 -15.67
C PHE A 501 17.47 -3.61 -14.59
N THR A 502 18.27 -2.82 -13.86
CA THR A 502 19.28 -3.34 -12.94
C THR A 502 18.88 -3.08 -11.49
N GLY A 503 19.41 -3.89 -10.56
CA GLY A 503 19.24 -3.63 -9.12
C GLY A 503 19.73 -2.25 -8.71
N LEU A 504 20.79 -1.74 -9.36
CA LEU A 504 21.22 -0.37 -9.18
C LEU A 504 20.14 0.65 -9.57
N GLN A 505 19.54 0.50 -10.76
CA GLN A 505 18.50 1.41 -11.20
C GLN A 505 17.29 1.38 -10.26
N ALA A 506 16.92 0.19 -9.76
CA ALA A 506 15.90 0.04 -8.72
C ALA A 506 16.26 0.80 -7.43
N LEU A 507 17.51 0.72 -6.96
CA LEU A 507 17.99 1.47 -5.79
C LEU A 507 17.97 2.99 -6.01
N LEU A 508 18.32 3.47 -7.22
CA LEU A 508 18.27 4.90 -7.56
C LEU A 508 16.83 5.43 -7.66
N LEU A 509 15.89 4.60 -8.14
CA LEU A 509 14.46 4.92 -8.06
C LEU A 509 13.99 4.98 -6.60
N PHE A 510 14.40 4.00 -5.78
CA PHE A 510 14.11 3.99 -4.34
C PHE A 510 14.62 5.24 -3.64
N ALA A 511 15.76 5.75 -4.10
CA ALA A 511 16.35 6.98 -3.61
C ALA A 511 15.66 8.26 -4.10
N SER A 512 14.73 8.18 -5.06
CA SER A 512 14.11 9.33 -5.72
C SER A 512 15.12 10.31 -6.33
N VAL A 513 16.23 9.79 -6.90
CA VAL A 513 17.34 10.61 -7.43
C VAL A 513 17.43 10.59 -8.95
N LEU A 514 16.62 9.76 -9.60
CA LEU A 514 16.47 9.79 -11.06
C LEU A 514 15.56 10.95 -11.49
N PRO A 515 15.67 11.38 -12.76
CA PRO A 515 14.80 12.43 -13.29
C PRO A 515 13.32 12.15 -13.03
N VAL A 516 12.57 13.21 -12.80
CA VAL A 516 11.11 13.17 -12.62
C VAL A 516 10.44 12.37 -13.75
N GLY A 517 9.54 11.47 -13.38
CA GLY A 517 8.83 10.59 -14.32
C GLY A 517 9.61 9.35 -14.76
N THR A 518 10.83 9.12 -14.25
CA THR A 518 11.53 7.85 -14.49
C THR A 518 10.83 6.72 -13.73
N ALA A 519 10.61 5.59 -14.40
CA ALA A 519 9.98 4.40 -13.84
C ALA A 519 10.73 3.12 -14.24
N GLY A 520 10.49 2.04 -13.50
CA GLY A 520 10.88 0.68 -13.91
C GLY A 520 9.99 0.13 -15.04
N PRO A 521 10.22 -1.12 -15.48
CA PRO A 521 9.43 -1.74 -16.53
C PRO A 521 7.95 -1.89 -16.15
N GLU A 522 7.06 -1.54 -17.10
CA GLU A 522 5.60 -1.72 -17.00
C GLU A 522 5.14 -3.16 -17.24
N VAL A 523 6.04 -4.00 -17.77
CA VAL A 523 5.77 -5.38 -18.15
C VAL A 523 6.83 -6.27 -17.52
N ALA A 524 6.38 -7.31 -16.83
CA ALA A 524 7.22 -8.37 -16.28
C ALA A 524 7.40 -9.48 -17.34
N LEU A 525 8.44 -9.38 -18.17
CA LEU A 525 8.68 -10.27 -19.31
C LEU A 525 9.21 -11.66 -18.96
N GLN A 526 9.69 -11.89 -17.73
CA GLN A 526 10.36 -13.15 -17.37
C GLN A 526 9.49 -14.11 -16.57
N GLY A 527 8.18 -14.12 -16.82
CA GLY A 527 7.25 -15.10 -16.25
C GLY A 527 6.10 -14.48 -15.46
N THR A 528 5.31 -15.36 -14.84
CA THR A 528 4.08 -15.02 -14.12
C THR A 528 4.31 -14.02 -13.00
N MET A 529 3.57 -12.92 -13.03
CA MET A 529 3.57 -11.93 -11.97
C MET A 529 2.65 -12.34 -10.82
N ILE A 530 3.23 -12.96 -9.78
CA ILE A 530 2.51 -13.38 -8.57
C ILE A 530 2.41 -12.29 -7.49
N THR A 531 3.22 -11.24 -7.61
CA THR A 531 3.34 -10.10 -6.69
C THR A 531 3.80 -8.85 -7.45
N GLY A 532 3.59 -7.65 -6.90
CA GLY A 532 4.25 -6.43 -7.36
C GLY A 532 5.66 -6.30 -6.78
N GLY A 533 6.35 -5.22 -7.17
CA GLY A 533 7.72 -4.93 -6.73
C GLY A 533 7.79 -4.09 -5.45
N GLY A 534 8.83 -4.29 -4.63
CA GLY A 534 9.10 -3.50 -3.44
C GLY A 534 9.11 -4.28 -2.14
N SER A 535 8.86 -3.57 -1.05
CA SER A 535 8.77 -4.10 0.32
C SER A 535 7.53 -4.94 0.56
N GLY A 536 6.42 -4.71 -0.15
CA GLY A 536 5.24 -5.57 -0.09
C GLY A 536 5.41 -6.96 -0.74
N ALA A 537 6.55 -7.18 -1.43
CA ALA A 537 6.73 -8.36 -2.26
C ALA A 537 6.97 -9.66 -1.47
N ILE A 538 6.59 -10.78 -2.10
CA ILE A 538 6.77 -12.13 -1.56
C ILE A 538 7.87 -12.90 -2.29
N THR A 539 8.53 -13.80 -1.57
CA THR A 539 9.55 -14.72 -2.12
C THR A 539 9.22 -16.15 -1.71
N PRO A 540 8.15 -16.75 -2.25
CA PRO A 540 7.72 -18.09 -1.84
C PRO A 540 8.75 -19.15 -2.23
N ALA A 541 8.71 -20.29 -1.53
CA ALA A 541 9.59 -21.42 -1.84
C ALA A 541 9.38 -22.01 -3.25
N PHE A 542 8.16 -21.87 -3.79
CA PHE A 542 7.78 -22.25 -5.14
C PHE A 542 6.54 -21.47 -5.56
N SER A 543 6.18 -21.53 -6.84
CA SER A 543 4.92 -21.00 -7.36
C SER A 543 4.45 -21.83 -8.54
N TYR A 544 3.14 -21.98 -8.70
CA TYR A 544 2.52 -22.56 -9.88
C TYR A 544 2.21 -21.44 -10.88
N ALA A 545 2.87 -21.46 -12.03
CA ALA A 545 2.51 -20.60 -13.15
C ALA A 545 1.28 -21.16 -13.89
N PRO A 546 0.54 -20.34 -14.67
CA PRO A 546 -0.59 -20.81 -15.46
C PRO A 546 -0.29 -22.03 -16.30
N TYR A 547 0.86 -22.07 -16.97
CA TYR A 547 1.28 -23.22 -17.76
C TYR A 547 1.35 -24.51 -16.93
N ASP A 548 1.84 -24.46 -15.69
CA ASP A 548 1.92 -25.63 -14.81
C ASP A 548 0.53 -26.20 -14.50
N GLY A 549 -0.47 -25.33 -14.27
CA GLY A 549 -1.85 -25.73 -14.04
C GLY A 549 -2.52 -26.31 -15.29
N PHE A 550 -2.32 -25.67 -16.44
CA PHE A 550 -2.88 -26.12 -17.71
C PHE A 550 -2.24 -27.42 -18.23
N VAL A 551 -0.94 -27.64 -18.01
CA VAL A 551 -0.27 -28.92 -18.34
C VAL A 551 -0.85 -30.05 -17.52
N GLN A 552 -1.04 -29.85 -16.21
CA GLN A 552 -1.65 -30.87 -15.34
C GLN A 552 -3.08 -31.21 -15.79
N GLN A 553 -3.87 -30.20 -16.15
CA GLN A 553 -5.23 -30.42 -16.63
C GLN A 553 -5.25 -31.11 -18.01
N ALA A 554 -4.38 -30.68 -18.93
CA ALA A 554 -4.27 -31.28 -20.26
C ALA A 554 -3.86 -32.76 -20.20
N ALA A 555 -2.96 -33.13 -19.28
CA ALA A 555 -2.58 -34.52 -19.05
C ALA A 555 -3.75 -35.39 -18.58
N ARG A 556 -4.69 -34.83 -17.79
CA ARG A 556 -5.91 -35.53 -17.35
C ARG A 556 -6.92 -35.68 -18.48
N ASP A 557 -7.03 -34.66 -19.33
CA ASP A 557 -8.04 -34.60 -20.38
C ASP A 557 -7.62 -35.26 -21.70
N GLY A 558 -6.32 -35.45 -21.92
CA GLY A 558 -5.77 -35.84 -23.22
C GLY A 558 -5.70 -34.67 -24.22
N THR A 559 -5.64 -33.43 -23.72
CA THR A 559 -5.59 -32.20 -24.52
C THR A 559 -4.20 -31.98 -25.13
N THR A 560 -4.14 -31.66 -26.42
CA THR A 560 -2.90 -31.22 -27.07
C THR A 560 -2.65 -29.74 -26.78
N LEU A 561 -1.44 -29.39 -26.33
CA LEU A 561 -1.04 -28.00 -26.09
C LEU A 561 -0.14 -27.48 -27.20
N PHE A 562 -0.50 -26.33 -27.78
CA PHE A 562 0.38 -25.52 -28.62
C PHE A 562 0.81 -24.28 -27.84
N THR A 563 2.11 -24.05 -27.68
CA THR A 563 2.63 -23.01 -26.79
C THR A 563 3.62 -22.08 -27.49
N ASP A 564 3.52 -20.78 -27.22
CA ASP A 564 4.57 -19.79 -27.52
C ASP A 564 4.50 -18.64 -26.50
N PHE A 565 5.51 -18.56 -25.64
CA PHE A 565 5.52 -17.63 -24.51
C PHE A 565 6.45 -16.43 -24.71
N THR A 566 7.17 -16.35 -25.82
CA THR A 566 8.19 -15.30 -26.03
C THR A 566 7.87 -14.40 -27.22
N SER A 567 7.16 -14.91 -28.23
CA SER A 567 6.83 -14.13 -29.41
C SER A 567 5.69 -13.15 -29.14
N GLN A 568 5.84 -11.91 -29.61
CA GLN A 568 4.73 -10.94 -29.67
C GLN A 568 3.76 -11.24 -30.84
N ASN A 569 4.14 -12.12 -31.76
CA ASN A 569 3.34 -12.51 -32.91
C ASN A 569 3.36 -14.04 -33.11
N PRO A 570 2.88 -14.81 -32.13
CA PRO A 570 3.02 -16.26 -32.15
C PRO A 570 2.24 -16.90 -33.32
N ALA A 571 2.67 -18.09 -33.72
CA ALA A 571 1.95 -18.90 -34.70
C ALA A 571 0.79 -19.64 -34.02
N VAL A 572 -0.44 -19.42 -34.50
CA VAL A 572 -1.63 -20.15 -34.02
C VAL A 572 -1.81 -21.41 -34.85
N ARG A 573 -1.59 -22.58 -34.23
CA ARG A 573 -1.62 -23.88 -34.92
C ARG A 573 -3.02 -24.43 -35.10
N SER A 574 -3.91 -24.19 -34.13
CA SER A 574 -5.34 -24.51 -34.26
C SER A 574 -6.22 -23.27 -34.01
N PRO A 575 -6.53 -22.48 -35.05
CA PRO A 575 -7.20 -21.18 -34.90
C PRO A 575 -8.68 -21.25 -34.54
N ASN A 576 -9.29 -22.44 -34.61
CA ASN A 576 -10.69 -22.67 -34.23
C ASN A 576 -10.84 -23.20 -32.80
N ASP A 577 -9.76 -23.70 -32.20
CA ASP A 577 -9.72 -24.12 -30.80
C ASP A 577 -9.40 -22.93 -29.87
N PRO A 578 -9.65 -23.03 -28.55
CA PRO A 578 -9.39 -21.93 -27.64
C PRO A 578 -7.92 -21.48 -27.64
N CYS A 579 -7.73 -20.16 -27.62
CA CYS A 579 -6.44 -19.53 -27.40
C CYS A 579 -6.47 -18.77 -26.09
N ILE A 580 -5.56 -19.07 -25.17
CA ILE A 580 -5.45 -18.40 -23.87
C ILE A 580 -4.16 -17.60 -23.86
N ILE A 581 -4.30 -16.31 -23.56
CA ILE A 581 -3.22 -15.32 -23.60
C ILE A 581 -2.99 -14.84 -22.18
N PHE A 582 -1.81 -15.12 -21.63
CA PHE A 582 -1.38 -14.66 -20.30
C PHE A 582 -0.45 -13.46 -20.45
N VAL A 583 -0.81 -12.36 -19.80
CA VAL A 583 -0.06 -11.09 -19.85
C VAL A 583 -0.06 -10.44 -18.48
N ASN A 584 0.77 -9.41 -18.29
CA ASN A 584 0.75 -8.66 -17.03
C ASN A 584 0.88 -7.14 -17.18
N ALA A 585 0.68 -6.45 -16.06
CA ALA A 585 0.91 -5.03 -15.88
C ALA A 585 1.62 -4.79 -14.54
N ALA A 586 2.94 -4.61 -14.61
CA ALA A 586 3.81 -4.48 -13.44
C ALA A 586 3.69 -3.11 -12.77
N SER A 587 3.91 -3.11 -11.46
CA SER A 587 3.95 -1.92 -10.60
C SER A 587 4.88 -2.20 -9.43
N SER A 588 5.46 -1.15 -8.84
CA SER A 588 6.40 -1.29 -7.74
C SER A 588 6.37 -0.11 -6.79
N GLU A 589 6.81 -0.37 -5.57
CA GLU A 589 7.41 0.65 -4.71
C GLU A 589 8.49 1.45 -5.44
N ALA A 590 8.66 2.71 -5.02
CA ALA A 590 9.66 3.71 -5.43
C ALA A 590 9.35 4.52 -6.69
N TYR A 591 8.42 4.09 -7.53
CA TYR A 591 8.02 4.85 -8.72
C TYR A 591 6.57 4.59 -9.08
N ASP A 592 5.92 5.60 -9.63
CA ASP A 592 4.58 5.45 -10.21
C ASP A 592 4.69 4.99 -11.66
N ARG A 593 3.65 4.32 -12.14
CA ARG A 593 3.57 3.84 -13.51
C ARG A 593 3.51 5.01 -14.49
N THR A 594 4.03 4.81 -15.68
CA THR A 594 3.99 5.77 -16.79
C THR A 594 2.71 5.66 -17.59
N THR A 595 2.11 4.47 -17.64
CA THR A 595 0.87 4.20 -18.38
C THR A 595 0.00 3.11 -17.75
N LEU A 596 -1.30 3.18 -18.01
CA LEU A 596 -2.29 2.15 -17.69
C LEU A 596 -2.59 1.24 -18.90
N ALA A 597 -1.95 1.46 -20.05
CA ALA A 597 -2.13 0.69 -21.29
C ALA A 597 -0.83 0.60 -22.12
N ASP A 598 -0.08 -0.50 -21.98
CA ASP A 598 1.18 -0.71 -22.69
C ASP A 598 0.98 -1.31 -24.09
N VAL A 599 1.71 -0.78 -25.07
CA VAL A 599 1.61 -1.20 -26.48
C VAL A 599 2.12 -2.61 -26.70
N TYR A 600 3.12 -3.05 -25.91
CA TYR A 600 3.76 -4.35 -26.10
C TYR A 600 2.76 -5.50 -25.90
N THR A 601 2.02 -5.44 -24.81
CA THR A 601 0.98 -6.41 -24.43
C THR A 601 -0.24 -6.32 -25.35
N ASP A 602 -0.70 -5.10 -25.63
CA ASP A 602 -1.86 -4.89 -26.52
C ASP A 602 -1.61 -5.48 -27.93
N THR A 603 -0.36 -5.37 -28.42
CA THR A 603 0.08 -5.94 -29.70
C THR A 603 0.03 -7.46 -29.70
N LEU A 604 0.53 -8.11 -28.64
CA LEU A 604 0.45 -9.58 -28.50
C LEU A 604 -1.01 -10.06 -28.55
N ILE A 605 -1.87 -9.43 -27.75
CA ILE A 605 -3.30 -9.79 -27.68
C ILE A 605 -3.96 -9.65 -29.05
N THR A 606 -3.73 -8.51 -29.71
CA THR A 606 -4.33 -8.23 -31.03
C THR A 606 -3.81 -9.20 -32.10
N ASN A 607 -2.51 -9.51 -32.11
CA ASN A 607 -1.91 -10.46 -33.05
C ASN A 607 -2.50 -11.88 -32.92
N VAL A 608 -2.73 -12.35 -31.68
CA VAL A 608 -3.38 -13.64 -31.45
C VAL A 608 -4.86 -13.58 -31.86
N ALA A 609 -5.58 -12.53 -31.44
CA ALA A 609 -7.01 -12.37 -31.75
C ALA A 609 -7.28 -12.26 -33.26
N ASN A 610 -6.36 -11.70 -34.05
CA ASN A 610 -6.43 -11.67 -35.51
C ASN A 610 -6.33 -13.05 -36.16
N LYS A 611 -5.76 -14.04 -35.45
CA LYS A 611 -5.50 -15.39 -35.97
C LYS A 611 -6.38 -16.47 -35.32
N CYS A 612 -6.90 -16.23 -34.13
CA CYS A 612 -7.65 -17.20 -33.35
C CYS A 612 -9.06 -16.70 -33.03
N ARG A 613 -10.08 -17.49 -33.35
CA ARG A 613 -11.50 -17.09 -33.25
C ARG A 613 -12.03 -17.03 -31.81
N ASN A 614 -11.38 -17.72 -30.88
CA ASN A 614 -11.78 -17.84 -29.48
C ASN A 614 -10.59 -17.48 -28.57
N SER A 615 -10.29 -16.19 -28.47
CA SER A 615 -9.16 -15.68 -27.68
C SER A 615 -9.62 -15.23 -26.30
N MET A 616 -9.06 -15.86 -25.27
CA MET A 616 -9.30 -15.56 -23.86
C MET A 616 -8.05 -14.89 -23.28
N VAL A 617 -8.22 -13.81 -22.52
CA VAL A 617 -7.11 -13.06 -21.92
C VAL A 617 -7.15 -13.17 -20.40
N VAL A 618 -6.04 -13.55 -19.78
CA VAL A 618 -5.84 -13.50 -18.33
C VAL A 618 -4.72 -12.50 -18.05
N MET A 619 -5.01 -11.50 -17.22
CA MET A 619 -4.05 -10.42 -16.91
C MET A 619 -3.67 -10.47 -15.43
N HIS A 620 -2.41 -10.72 -15.11
CA HIS A 620 -1.90 -10.42 -13.77
C HIS A 620 -1.56 -8.93 -13.70
N ASN A 621 -2.19 -8.15 -12.83
CA ASN A 621 -2.08 -6.69 -12.86
C ASN A 621 -1.94 -6.10 -11.45
N ALA A 622 -0.86 -5.38 -11.21
CA ALA A 622 -0.57 -4.72 -9.94
C ALA A 622 -1.23 -3.34 -9.86
N GLY A 623 -2.54 -3.28 -10.11
CA GLY A 623 -3.33 -2.05 -10.20
C GLY A 623 -4.15 -1.95 -11.48
N ILE A 624 -4.65 -0.76 -11.82
CA ILE A 624 -5.54 -0.55 -12.96
C ILE A 624 -4.84 -0.90 -14.30
N ARG A 625 -5.49 -1.72 -15.14
CA ARG A 625 -5.10 -1.98 -16.53
C ARG A 625 -6.28 -1.68 -17.45
N LEU A 626 -6.12 -0.76 -18.40
CA LEU A 626 -7.16 -0.47 -19.39
C LEU A 626 -7.17 -1.54 -20.48
N VAL A 627 -8.29 -1.76 -21.16
CA VAL A 627 -8.42 -2.83 -22.17
C VAL A 627 -9.06 -2.38 -23.48
N ASP A 628 -9.48 -1.12 -23.56
CA ASP A 628 -10.26 -0.57 -24.68
C ASP A 628 -9.59 -0.64 -26.05
N ARG A 629 -8.27 -0.86 -26.12
CA ARG A 629 -7.55 -1.04 -27.38
C ARG A 629 -7.85 -2.38 -28.08
N TRP A 630 -8.35 -3.38 -27.36
CA TRP A 630 -8.55 -4.73 -27.91
C TRP A 630 -9.77 -5.48 -27.37
N ILE A 631 -10.38 -5.02 -26.26
CA ILE A 631 -11.50 -5.71 -25.60
C ILE A 631 -12.72 -5.91 -26.51
N ASP A 632 -12.96 -5.00 -27.46
CA ASP A 632 -14.10 -5.07 -28.39
C ASP A 632 -13.77 -5.85 -29.67
N HIS A 633 -12.55 -6.38 -29.80
CA HIS A 633 -12.20 -7.28 -30.90
C HIS A 633 -13.14 -8.50 -30.87
N PRO A 634 -13.78 -8.88 -32.00
CA PRO A 634 -14.84 -9.90 -32.00
C PRO A 634 -14.36 -11.28 -31.53
N ASN A 635 -13.09 -11.59 -31.78
CA ASN A 635 -12.49 -12.85 -31.35
C ASN A 635 -11.95 -12.85 -29.91
N VAL A 636 -11.99 -11.72 -29.19
CA VAL A 636 -11.69 -11.70 -27.75
C VAL A 636 -12.97 -12.08 -27.02
N THR A 637 -13.06 -13.32 -26.57
CA THR A 637 -14.31 -13.93 -26.10
C THR A 637 -14.42 -13.97 -24.58
N ALA A 638 -13.30 -13.99 -23.85
CA ALA A 638 -13.28 -13.87 -22.40
C ALA A 638 -12.08 -13.06 -21.89
N VAL A 639 -12.27 -12.35 -20.77
CA VAL A 639 -11.20 -11.58 -20.11
C VAL A 639 -11.31 -11.70 -18.60
N ILE A 640 -10.21 -12.04 -17.94
CA ILE A 640 -10.08 -12.17 -16.50
C ILE A 640 -8.97 -11.23 -16.00
N TYR A 641 -9.30 -10.37 -15.03
CA TYR A 641 -8.32 -9.69 -14.19
C TYR A 641 -7.90 -10.66 -13.09
N GLY A 642 -6.68 -11.16 -13.18
CA GLY A 642 -6.06 -12.08 -12.23
C GLY A 642 -5.34 -11.38 -11.08
N HIS A 643 -5.14 -10.05 -11.15
CA HIS A 643 -4.43 -9.26 -10.14
C HIS A 643 -3.09 -9.90 -9.73
N LEU A 644 -2.91 -10.24 -8.46
CA LEU A 644 -1.69 -10.78 -7.86
C LEU A 644 -2.05 -11.94 -6.91
N PRO A 645 -2.22 -13.18 -7.42
CA PRO A 645 -2.80 -14.30 -6.69
C PRO A 645 -1.80 -15.06 -5.81
N GLY A 646 -0.55 -14.62 -5.70
CA GLY A 646 0.48 -15.33 -4.94
C GLY A 646 0.86 -16.67 -5.57
N GLN A 647 1.37 -17.59 -4.75
CA GLN A 647 2.06 -18.78 -5.25
C GLN A 647 1.16 -19.79 -5.98
N ASP A 648 -0.16 -19.76 -5.80
CA ASP A 648 -1.09 -20.70 -6.43
C ASP A 648 -1.71 -20.20 -7.73
N SER A 649 -1.19 -19.12 -8.32
CA SER A 649 -1.68 -18.47 -9.55
C SER A 649 -2.25 -19.46 -10.58
N GLY A 650 -1.42 -20.41 -11.02
CA GLY A 650 -1.76 -21.35 -12.09
C GLY A 650 -2.81 -22.39 -11.71
N LEU A 651 -2.81 -22.85 -10.47
CA LEU A 651 -3.84 -23.77 -9.98
C LEU A 651 -5.18 -23.04 -9.85
N ALA A 652 -5.17 -21.83 -9.28
CA ALA A 652 -6.36 -21.02 -9.06
C ALA A 652 -7.05 -20.63 -10.38
N ILE A 653 -6.31 -20.16 -11.39
CA ILE A 653 -6.90 -19.80 -12.67
C ILE A 653 -7.48 -21.02 -13.40
N THR A 654 -6.87 -22.20 -13.24
CA THR A 654 -7.38 -23.43 -13.84
C THR A 654 -8.71 -23.86 -13.21
N GLU A 655 -8.91 -23.68 -11.89
CA GLU A 655 -10.21 -23.91 -11.23
C GLU A 655 -11.34 -23.08 -11.86
N ILE A 656 -11.05 -21.80 -12.09
CA ILE A 656 -12.00 -20.85 -12.67
C ILE A 656 -12.26 -21.19 -14.14
N MET A 657 -11.22 -21.35 -14.95
CA MET A 657 -11.38 -21.53 -16.40
C MET A 657 -12.07 -22.86 -16.74
N TYR A 658 -11.92 -23.91 -15.93
CA TYR A 658 -12.61 -25.20 -16.12
C TYR A 658 -13.95 -25.30 -15.35
N GLY A 659 -14.40 -24.23 -14.68
CA GLY A 659 -15.72 -24.20 -14.06
C GLY A 659 -15.87 -25.10 -12.83
N ARG A 660 -14.78 -25.57 -12.24
CA ARG A 660 -14.81 -26.26 -10.93
C ARG A 660 -15.28 -25.32 -9.83
N GLN A 661 -14.92 -24.04 -9.97
CA GLN A 661 -15.48 -22.94 -9.20
C GLN A 661 -15.91 -21.84 -10.16
N SER A 662 -17.09 -21.26 -9.94
CA SER A 662 -17.49 -20.05 -10.64
C SER A 662 -16.59 -18.88 -10.21
N PRO A 663 -16.17 -17.99 -11.15
CA PRO A 663 -15.59 -16.73 -10.75
C PRO A 663 -16.58 -15.98 -9.87
N SER A 664 -16.06 -15.34 -8.83
CA SER A 664 -16.85 -14.63 -7.82
C SER A 664 -16.21 -13.29 -7.41
N GLY A 665 -15.04 -12.95 -7.96
CA GLY A 665 -14.42 -11.68 -7.70
C GLY A 665 -15.20 -10.51 -8.34
N ARG A 666 -15.05 -9.33 -7.74
CA ARG A 666 -15.57 -8.04 -8.24
C ARG A 666 -14.45 -7.01 -8.19
N LEU A 667 -14.37 -6.14 -9.20
CA LEU A 667 -13.31 -5.13 -9.27
C LEU A 667 -13.33 -4.21 -8.03
N PRO A 668 -12.22 -4.10 -7.26
CA PRO A 668 -12.11 -3.23 -6.10
C PRO A 668 -11.71 -1.79 -6.47
N TYR A 669 -11.78 -1.44 -7.75
CA TYR A 669 -11.46 -0.13 -8.33
C TYR A 669 -12.22 0.04 -9.66
N THR A 670 -12.27 1.26 -10.17
CA THR A 670 -12.90 1.57 -11.46
C THR A 670 -11.90 1.42 -12.62
N VAL A 671 -12.33 0.80 -13.72
CA VAL A 671 -11.56 0.73 -14.98
C VAL A 671 -12.20 1.65 -16.02
N GLY A 672 -11.56 2.78 -16.27
CA GLY A 672 -11.93 3.72 -17.34
C GLY A 672 -11.65 3.19 -18.75
N LYS A 673 -12.24 3.85 -19.75
CA LYS A 673 -12.00 3.52 -21.18
C LYS A 673 -10.67 4.08 -21.69
N THR A 674 -10.22 5.19 -21.12
CA THR A 674 -8.99 5.89 -21.49
C THR A 674 -8.30 6.38 -20.24
N GLU A 675 -7.00 6.70 -20.33
CA GLU A 675 -6.28 7.35 -19.23
C GLU A 675 -6.90 8.72 -18.88
N THR A 676 -7.38 9.47 -19.88
CA THR A 676 -8.01 10.77 -19.66
C THR A 676 -9.30 10.68 -18.83
N ALA A 677 -9.93 9.50 -18.75
CA ALA A 677 -11.13 9.29 -17.94
C ALA A 677 -10.88 9.52 -16.44
N TYR A 678 -9.64 9.38 -15.95
CA TYR A 678 -9.28 9.61 -14.55
C TYR A 678 -9.05 11.10 -14.22
N GLY A 679 -8.95 11.98 -15.23
CA GLY A 679 -8.76 13.41 -15.02
C GLY A 679 -7.50 13.73 -14.20
N SER A 680 -7.63 14.57 -13.17
CA SER A 680 -6.54 14.96 -12.27
C SER A 680 -6.00 13.81 -11.42
N LEU A 681 -6.74 12.69 -11.31
CA LEU A 681 -6.37 11.51 -10.53
C LEU A 681 -5.49 10.52 -11.31
N LEU A 682 -5.16 10.83 -12.57
CA LEU A 682 -4.38 9.93 -13.41
C LEU A 682 -2.92 9.82 -12.94
N ASN A 683 -2.27 10.97 -12.73
CA ASN A 683 -0.82 11.07 -12.57
C ASN A 683 -0.46 11.56 -11.16
N PRO A 684 0.72 11.19 -10.65
CA PRO A 684 1.26 11.79 -9.43
C PRO A 684 1.56 13.28 -9.64
N SER A 685 1.70 14.01 -8.53
CA SER A 685 2.14 15.40 -8.51
C SER A 685 3.67 15.48 -8.51
N PHE A 686 4.22 16.39 -9.30
CA PHE A 686 5.66 16.60 -9.43
C PHE A 686 6.03 18.05 -9.07
N PRO A 687 7.32 18.35 -8.80
CA PRO A 687 7.76 19.72 -8.60
C PRO A 687 7.52 20.54 -9.87
N ASP A 688 7.16 21.80 -9.71
CA ASP A 688 6.94 22.73 -10.82
C ASP A 688 7.73 24.04 -10.62
N ALA A 689 7.58 24.99 -11.54
CA ALA A 689 8.28 26.27 -11.46
C ALA A 689 7.85 27.13 -10.25
N LYS A 690 6.67 26.89 -9.66
CA LYS A 690 6.19 27.60 -8.47
C LYS A 690 6.76 26.99 -7.20
N ASP A 691 6.75 25.66 -7.13
CA ASP A 691 7.14 24.86 -5.97
C ASP A 691 8.24 23.85 -6.35
N PRO A 692 9.46 24.34 -6.67
CA PRO A 692 10.52 23.52 -7.24
C PRO A 692 11.18 22.58 -6.21
N LEU A 693 11.08 22.91 -4.92
CA LEU A 693 11.69 22.18 -3.81
C LEU A 693 10.78 21.11 -3.22
N TYR A 694 9.46 21.35 -3.22
CA TYR A 694 8.47 20.50 -2.58
C TYR A 694 7.32 20.26 -3.56
N SER A 695 7.19 19.05 -4.11
CA SER A 695 5.98 18.66 -4.83
C SER A 695 4.75 18.93 -3.94
N GLN A 696 3.79 19.72 -4.41
CA GLN A 696 2.52 19.95 -3.71
C GLN A 696 1.44 19.08 -4.36
N SER A 697 0.95 18.08 -3.63
CA SER A 697 -0.19 17.28 -4.03
C SER A 697 -1.43 17.72 -3.26
N THR A 698 -2.17 18.69 -3.82
CA THR A 698 -3.40 19.19 -3.21
C THR A 698 -4.58 18.32 -3.60
N PHE A 699 -5.28 17.77 -2.61
CA PHE A 699 -6.39 16.84 -2.80
C PHE A 699 -7.70 17.61 -3.03
N SER A 700 -7.71 18.45 -4.08
CA SER A 700 -8.83 19.33 -4.40
C SER A 700 -10.09 18.59 -4.86
N GLU A 701 -9.96 17.33 -5.23
CA GLU A 701 -11.10 16.43 -5.48
C GLU A 701 -11.86 16.05 -4.21
N GLY A 702 -11.30 16.29 -3.02
CA GLY A 702 -11.87 15.85 -1.75
C GLY A 702 -12.27 14.38 -1.74
N LEU A 703 -13.57 14.10 -1.51
CA LEU A 703 -14.11 12.74 -1.43
C LEU A 703 -14.30 12.05 -2.80
N TYR A 704 -14.09 12.75 -3.91
CA TYR A 704 -14.41 12.28 -5.26
C TYR A 704 -13.23 11.54 -5.91
N ILE A 705 -12.77 10.46 -5.27
CA ILE A 705 -11.82 9.50 -5.86
C ILE A 705 -12.54 8.29 -6.49
N ASP A 706 -11.85 7.58 -7.39
CA ASP A 706 -12.34 6.37 -8.08
C ASP A 706 -13.78 6.52 -8.63
N TYR A 707 -14.69 5.59 -8.35
CA TYR A 707 -16.06 5.58 -8.87
C TYR A 707 -16.83 6.86 -8.52
N LYS A 708 -16.55 7.50 -7.38
CA LYS A 708 -17.19 8.74 -6.98
C LYS A 708 -16.80 9.88 -7.94
N SER A 709 -15.55 9.91 -8.38
CA SER A 709 -15.07 10.84 -9.42
C SER A 709 -15.79 10.63 -10.75
N PHE A 710 -15.94 9.37 -11.17
CA PHE A 710 -16.60 9.01 -12.43
C PHE A 710 -18.08 9.42 -12.41
N ILE A 711 -18.77 9.16 -11.30
CA ILE A 711 -20.17 9.57 -11.11
C ILE A 711 -20.29 11.10 -11.13
N GLN A 712 -19.45 11.81 -10.36
CA GLN A 712 -19.49 13.28 -10.27
C GLN A 712 -19.31 13.94 -11.64
N ARG A 713 -18.39 13.41 -12.45
CA ARG A 713 -18.08 13.97 -13.78
C ARG A 713 -18.94 13.41 -14.90
N GLY A 714 -19.86 12.49 -14.61
CA GLY A 714 -20.69 11.83 -15.63
C GLY A 714 -19.89 10.99 -16.63
N VAL A 715 -18.74 10.43 -16.22
CA VAL A 715 -17.88 9.61 -17.08
C VAL A 715 -18.23 8.14 -16.93
N SER A 716 -18.59 7.49 -18.04
CA SER A 716 -18.87 6.05 -18.05
C SER A 716 -17.57 5.22 -18.04
N PRO A 717 -17.37 4.32 -17.06
CA PRO A 717 -16.23 3.42 -17.07
C PRO A 717 -16.40 2.32 -18.13
N ARG A 718 -15.31 1.60 -18.44
CA ARG A 718 -15.36 0.32 -19.16
C ARG A 718 -15.92 -0.75 -18.23
N PHE A 719 -15.35 -0.85 -17.03
CA PHE A 719 -15.84 -1.71 -15.95
C PHE A 719 -15.92 -0.89 -14.68
N ALA A 720 -17.10 -0.88 -14.05
CA ALA A 720 -17.37 -0.08 -12.88
C ALA A 720 -16.79 -0.74 -11.62
N PHE A 721 -16.56 0.05 -10.57
CA PHE A 721 -16.29 -0.48 -9.22
C PHE A 721 -17.38 -1.50 -8.81
N GLY A 722 -16.94 -2.62 -8.27
CA GLY A 722 -17.82 -3.73 -7.88
C GLY A 722 -18.31 -4.60 -9.03
N TYR A 723 -17.87 -4.40 -10.26
CA TYR A 723 -18.27 -5.22 -11.42
C TYR A 723 -17.48 -6.54 -11.51
N GLY A 724 -18.17 -7.60 -11.92
CA GLY A 724 -17.60 -8.91 -12.24
C GLY A 724 -18.71 -9.89 -12.63
N LEU A 725 -18.40 -10.85 -13.49
CA LEU A 725 -19.31 -11.89 -13.96
C LEU A 725 -19.14 -13.16 -13.13
N THR A 726 -20.17 -14.00 -13.14
CA THR A 726 -20.14 -15.37 -12.61
C THR A 726 -20.56 -16.34 -13.73
N TYR A 727 -20.48 -17.65 -13.51
CA TYR A 727 -21.07 -18.65 -14.41
C TYR A 727 -22.56 -18.92 -14.13
N SER A 728 -23.19 -18.07 -13.31
CA SER A 728 -24.61 -18.12 -13.02
C SER A 728 -25.26 -16.74 -13.12
N ASN A 729 -26.57 -16.72 -12.91
CA ASN A 729 -27.37 -15.51 -12.87
C ASN A 729 -28.06 -15.39 -11.52
N PHE A 730 -28.33 -14.15 -11.11
CA PHE A 730 -28.94 -13.85 -9.83
C PHE A 730 -30.06 -12.83 -9.97
N THR A 731 -31.16 -13.07 -9.24
CA THR A 731 -32.25 -12.12 -9.06
C THR A 731 -32.30 -11.66 -7.61
N TYR A 732 -32.68 -10.41 -7.43
CA TYR A 732 -32.69 -9.71 -6.14
C TYR A 732 -34.13 -9.33 -5.81
N SER A 733 -34.56 -9.56 -4.58
CA SER A 733 -35.95 -9.30 -4.16
C SER A 733 -36.03 -9.00 -2.66
N SER A 734 -37.25 -8.72 -2.20
CA SER A 734 -37.59 -8.63 -0.77
C SER A 734 -36.72 -7.64 0.01
N LEU A 735 -36.48 -6.46 -0.57
CA LEU A 735 -35.81 -5.36 0.13
C LEU A 735 -36.62 -5.00 1.38
N SER A 736 -36.00 -5.08 2.54
CA SER A 736 -36.55 -4.60 3.80
C SER A 736 -35.52 -3.71 4.49
N ILE A 737 -36.00 -2.60 5.03
CA ILE A 737 -35.19 -1.60 5.73
C ILE A 737 -35.83 -1.43 7.09
N SER A 738 -35.08 -1.74 8.14
CA SER A 738 -35.56 -1.66 9.52
C SER A 738 -34.62 -0.81 10.36
N LYS A 739 -35.20 0.07 11.19
CA LYS A 739 -34.45 0.78 12.23
C LYS A 739 -34.24 -0.18 13.39
N VAL A 740 -33.05 -0.16 13.98
CA VAL A 740 -32.78 -0.93 15.20
C VAL A 740 -33.58 -0.31 16.34
N ALA A 741 -34.39 -1.13 17.02
CA ALA A 741 -35.25 -0.64 18.11
C ALA A 741 -34.40 -0.07 19.25
N GLY A 742 -34.69 1.17 19.66
CA GLY A 742 -33.95 1.86 20.72
C GLY A 742 -32.57 2.39 20.31
N ALA A 743 -32.20 2.34 19.01
CA ALA A 743 -30.97 2.97 18.54
C ALA A 743 -31.00 4.48 18.83
N ASN A 744 -29.89 5.01 19.37
CA ASN A 744 -29.74 6.44 19.57
C ASN A 744 -29.59 7.13 18.20
N THR A 745 -30.52 8.02 17.82
CA THR A 745 -30.46 8.79 16.58
C THR A 745 -30.19 10.28 16.80
N ASP A 746 -29.60 10.62 17.95
CA ASP A 746 -29.14 11.97 18.21
C ASP A 746 -28.08 12.37 17.16
N VAL A 747 -28.10 13.65 16.82
CA VAL A 747 -27.23 14.27 15.81
C VAL A 747 -25.76 14.06 16.15
N LEU A 748 -25.41 14.13 17.45
CA LEU A 748 -24.06 13.98 17.95
C LEU A 748 -23.89 12.65 18.70
N PRO A 749 -22.71 12.01 18.61
CA PRO A 749 -22.33 10.88 19.45
C PRO A 749 -22.57 11.17 20.94
N ALA A 750 -23.15 10.20 21.64
CA ALA A 750 -23.47 10.32 23.07
C ALA A 750 -22.21 10.31 23.96
N ASP A 751 -21.16 9.64 23.50
CA ASP A 751 -19.86 9.46 24.14
C ASP A 751 -18.78 10.43 23.64
N ARG A 752 -19.16 11.47 22.88
CA ARG A 752 -18.22 12.46 22.35
C ARG A 752 -17.31 13.02 23.45
N THR A 753 -16.02 13.03 23.19
CA THR A 753 -15.01 13.57 24.10
C THR A 753 -14.65 15.01 23.73
N ALA A 754 -14.10 15.75 24.70
CA ALA A 754 -13.48 17.03 24.38
C ALA A 754 -12.24 16.79 23.49
N PRO A 755 -11.87 17.71 22.57
CA PRO A 755 -10.83 17.47 21.56
C PRO A 755 -9.45 17.04 22.07
N ASN A 756 -9.12 17.28 23.33
CA ASN A 756 -7.84 16.93 23.95
C ASN A 756 -7.92 15.71 24.88
N ILE A 757 -9.07 15.05 24.95
CA ILE A 757 -9.27 13.83 25.74
C ILE A 757 -9.20 12.66 24.77
N PRO A 758 -8.21 11.76 24.90
CA PRO A 758 -8.14 10.57 24.08
C PRO A 758 -9.43 9.76 24.15
N ALA A 759 -9.95 9.39 22.98
CA ALA A 759 -11.04 8.42 22.86
C ALA A 759 -10.50 6.99 23.15
N PRO A 760 -11.38 5.98 23.28
CA PRO A 760 -10.96 4.58 23.23
C PRO A 760 -10.28 4.24 21.90
N GLN A 761 -9.49 3.15 21.88
CA GLN A 761 -8.82 2.75 20.65
C GLN A 761 -9.84 2.42 19.53
N GLY A 762 -9.64 3.03 18.35
CA GLY A 762 -10.60 3.01 17.26
C GLY A 762 -11.60 4.17 17.27
N GLY A 763 -11.54 5.06 18.27
CA GLY A 763 -12.45 6.20 18.40
C GLY A 763 -13.71 5.86 19.21
N LEU A 764 -14.71 6.74 19.13
CA LEU A 764 -15.93 6.67 19.94
C LEU A 764 -16.70 5.36 19.70
N ALA A 765 -17.08 4.67 20.77
CA ALA A 765 -17.80 3.39 20.71
C ALA A 765 -19.15 3.54 19.99
N SER A 766 -19.85 4.67 20.21
CA SER A 766 -21.16 4.92 19.60
C SER A 766 -21.13 5.04 18.07
N LEU A 767 -19.95 5.24 17.45
CA LEU A 767 -19.80 5.25 15.98
C LEU A 767 -20.07 3.87 15.35
N TYR A 768 -19.89 2.81 16.14
CA TYR A 768 -19.99 1.42 15.69
C TYR A 768 -21.34 0.77 16.02
N GLU A 769 -22.24 1.49 16.72
CA GLU A 769 -23.59 1.04 16.99
C GLU A 769 -24.41 0.95 15.71
N ASN A 770 -25.16 -0.14 15.55
CA ASN A 770 -26.07 -0.31 14.41
C ASN A 770 -27.33 0.55 14.61
N ILE A 771 -27.62 1.39 13.63
CA ILE A 771 -28.81 2.27 13.62
C ILE A 771 -29.93 1.66 12.78
N ALA A 772 -29.56 0.99 11.70
CA ALA A 772 -30.50 0.34 10.80
C ALA A 772 -29.92 -0.96 10.26
N THR A 773 -30.78 -1.80 9.70
CA THR A 773 -30.39 -3.01 8.96
C THR A 773 -31.18 -3.06 7.67
N VAL A 774 -30.47 -3.24 6.56
CA VAL A 774 -31.04 -3.50 5.24
C VAL A 774 -30.92 -4.99 4.96
N THR A 775 -32.00 -5.65 4.58
CA THR A 775 -31.99 -7.06 4.19
C THR A 775 -32.58 -7.25 2.80
N ILE A 776 -32.06 -8.23 2.07
CA ILE A 776 -32.56 -8.63 0.76
C ILE A 776 -32.56 -10.16 0.65
N THR A 777 -33.27 -10.68 -0.35
CA THR A 777 -33.14 -12.08 -0.78
C THR A 777 -32.51 -12.13 -2.17
N VAL A 778 -31.48 -12.95 -2.33
CA VAL A 778 -30.80 -13.19 -3.61
C VAL A 778 -31.03 -14.64 -4.00
N ALA A 779 -31.56 -14.88 -5.20
CA ALA A 779 -31.81 -16.21 -5.76
C ALA A 779 -30.85 -16.50 -6.90
N ASN A 780 -30.24 -17.69 -6.90
CA ASN A 780 -29.46 -18.18 -8.04
C ASN A 780 -30.42 -18.77 -9.08
N THR A 781 -30.61 -18.05 -10.18
CA THR A 781 -31.52 -18.43 -11.28
C THR A 781 -30.79 -19.05 -12.48
N GLY A 782 -29.46 -19.17 -12.42
CA GLY A 782 -28.69 -19.88 -13.43
C GLY A 782 -28.51 -21.36 -13.11
N SER A 783 -27.61 -22.01 -13.86
CA SER A 783 -27.38 -23.46 -13.82
C SER A 783 -26.16 -23.90 -13.02
N SER A 784 -25.37 -22.95 -12.51
CA SER A 784 -24.09 -23.24 -11.85
C SER A 784 -24.09 -22.75 -10.40
N ALA A 785 -23.47 -23.50 -9.49
CA ALA A 785 -23.19 -22.99 -8.16
C ALA A 785 -22.21 -21.80 -8.27
N ALA A 786 -22.58 -20.68 -7.68
CA ALA A 786 -21.78 -19.45 -7.77
C ALA A 786 -21.95 -18.61 -6.52
N ALA A 787 -20.87 -17.94 -6.12
CA ALA A 787 -20.90 -16.97 -5.04
C ALA A 787 -21.23 -15.58 -5.59
N GLU A 788 -22.25 -14.95 -5.01
CA GLU A 788 -22.70 -13.61 -5.38
C GLU A 788 -22.25 -12.60 -4.33
N VAL A 789 -21.77 -11.44 -4.79
CA VAL A 789 -21.41 -10.29 -3.95
C VAL A 789 -22.49 -9.22 -4.13
N ALA A 790 -23.41 -9.14 -3.17
CA ALA A 790 -24.42 -8.09 -3.14
C ALA A 790 -23.84 -6.83 -2.47
N GLN A 791 -24.06 -5.67 -3.08
CA GLN A 791 -23.46 -4.40 -2.66
C GLN A 791 -24.54 -3.39 -2.28
N LEU A 792 -24.37 -2.75 -1.13
CA LEU A 792 -25.24 -1.70 -0.61
C LEU A 792 -24.55 -0.35 -0.70
N TYR A 793 -25.19 0.58 -1.40
CA TYR A 793 -24.79 1.96 -1.52
C TYR A 793 -25.84 2.89 -0.91
N LEU A 794 -25.37 4.01 -0.34
CA LEU A 794 -26.23 5.06 0.21
C LEU A 794 -26.01 6.38 -0.54
N GLY A 795 -27.08 7.10 -0.81
CA GLY A 795 -27.04 8.56 -0.95
C GLY A 795 -27.30 9.19 0.41
N ILE A 796 -26.26 9.74 1.04
CA ILE A 796 -26.33 10.31 2.39
C ILE A 796 -26.80 11.77 2.29
N PRO A 797 -27.85 12.20 3.03
CA PRO A 797 -28.30 13.59 3.05
C PRO A 797 -27.14 14.55 3.37
N ASN A 798 -27.12 15.72 2.72
CA ASN A 798 -26.11 16.78 2.90
C ASN A 798 -24.65 16.40 2.60
N SER A 799 -24.36 15.15 2.23
CA SER A 799 -22.98 14.71 1.98
C SER A 799 -22.38 15.26 0.69
N GLY A 800 -23.22 15.60 -0.30
CA GLY A 800 -22.80 15.89 -1.67
C GLY A 800 -22.50 14.65 -2.51
N LEU A 801 -22.49 13.45 -1.90
CA LEU A 801 -22.21 12.19 -2.57
C LEU A 801 -23.51 11.42 -2.87
N PRO A 802 -23.87 11.23 -4.14
CA PRO A 802 -25.12 10.54 -4.49
C PRO A 802 -25.08 9.03 -4.23
N LYS A 803 -23.88 8.46 -4.08
CA LYS A 803 -23.66 7.02 -3.94
C LYS A 803 -22.32 6.74 -3.23
N VAL A 804 -22.37 6.10 -2.07
CA VAL A 804 -21.19 5.62 -1.32
C VAL A 804 -21.42 4.20 -0.84
N LEU A 805 -20.41 3.32 -0.95
CA LEU A 805 -20.50 1.95 -0.44
C LEU A 805 -20.61 1.97 1.09
N ARG A 806 -21.58 1.22 1.63
CA ARG A 806 -21.81 1.05 3.08
C ARG A 806 -22.22 -0.37 3.47
N GLY A 807 -22.17 -1.31 2.54
CA GLY A 807 -22.41 -2.71 2.84
C GLY A 807 -22.01 -3.60 1.68
N PHE A 808 -21.52 -4.78 2.01
CA PHE A 808 -21.40 -5.88 1.07
C PHE A 808 -21.48 -7.19 1.83
N GLU A 809 -22.00 -8.21 1.17
CA GLU A 809 -22.05 -9.58 1.67
C GLU A 809 -21.82 -10.53 0.51
N LYS A 810 -21.15 -11.65 0.80
CA LYS A 810 -20.82 -12.67 -0.19
C LYS A 810 -21.27 -14.04 0.28
N GLN A 811 -22.06 -14.74 -0.54
CA GLN A 811 -22.52 -16.08 -0.23
C GLN A 811 -22.52 -16.97 -1.47
N LEU A 812 -22.09 -18.22 -1.31
CA LEU A 812 -22.24 -19.28 -2.30
C LEU A 812 -23.70 -19.75 -2.33
N ILE A 813 -24.34 -19.69 -3.50
CA ILE A 813 -25.74 -20.10 -3.66
C ILE A 813 -25.82 -21.19 -4.72
N GLN A 814 -26.45 -22.31 -4.38
CA GLN A 814 -26.69 -23.42 -5.31
C GLN A 814 -27.76 -23.06 -6.35
N PRO A 815 -27.75 -23.65 -7.56
CA PRO A 815 -28.80 -23.41 -8.56
C PRO A 815 -30.21 -23.62 -8.01
N GLY A 816 -31.11 -22.69 -8.28
CA GLY A 816 -32.50 -22.72 -7.81
C GLY A 816 -32.69 -22.40 -6.31
N GLN A 817 -31.62 -22.19 -5.56
CA GLN A 817 -31.69 -21.80 -4.15
C GLN A 817 -31.68 -20.28 -3.98
N SER A 818 -32.12 -19.82 -2.81
CA SER A 818 -32.06 -18.42 -2.40
C SER A 818 -31.35 -18.28 -1.06
N ALA A 819 -30.71 -17.15 -0.84
CA ALA A 819 -30.09 -16.80 0.43
C ALA A 819 -30.50 -15.38 0.85
N GLN A 820 -30.61 -15.17 2.16
CA GLN A 820 -30.84 -13.85 2.73
C GLN A 820 -29.49 -13.15 2.97
N PHE A 821 -29.41 -11.89 2.55
CA PHE A 821 -28.26 -11.02 2.78
C PHE A 821 -28.68 -9.91 3.72
N SER A 822 -27.79 -9.53 4.65
CA SER A 822 -28.05 -8.53 5.68
C SER A 822 -26.90 -7.54 5.76
N PHE A 823 -27.23 -6.25 5.78
CA PHE A 823 -26.29 -5.15 5.83
C PHE A 823 -26.62 -4.29 7.06
N PRO A 824 -25.97 -4.54 8.21
CA PRO A 824 -26.06 -3.63 9.34
C PRO A 824 -25.41 -2.30 8.99
N LEU A 825 -26.09 -1.19 9.30
CA LEU A 825 -25.60 0.17 9.08
C LEU A 825 -25.25 0.80 10.42
N ARG A 826 -23.95 1.03 10.63
CA ARG A 826 -23.40 1.65 11.83
C ARG A 826 -23.73 3.16 11.84
N ARG A 827 -23.65 3.82 13.00
CA ARG A 827 -23.79 5.29 13.09
C ARG A 827 -22.84 5.99 12.13
N ARG A 828 -21.56 5.59 12.10
CA ARG A 828 -20.56 6.20 11.20
C ARG A 828 -20.90 6.04 9.72
N ASP A 829 -21.53 4.91 9.34
CA ASP A 829 -21.96 4.66 7.96
C ASP A 829 -22.98 5.68 7.46
N LEU A 830 -23.73 6.27 8.40
CA LEU A 830 -24.82 7.23 8.18
C LEU A 830 -24.43 8.67 8.52
N SER A 831 -23.19 8.91 8.94
CA SER A 831 -22.72 10.22 9.39
C SER A 831 -21.83 10.91 8.35
N ILE A 832 -21.65 12.22 8.50
CA ILE A 832 -20.63 13.02 7.82
C ILE A 832 -19.70 13.65 8.86
N TRP A 833 -18.49 14.01 8.49
CA TRP A 833 -17.60 14.76 9.35
C TRP A 833 -17.92 16.26 9.29
N ASP A 834 -18.28 16.86 10.42
CA ASP A 834 -18.47 18.30 10.56
C ASP A 834 -17.16 18.96 11.02
N VAL A 835 -16.53 19.69 10.10
CA VAL A 835 -15.25 20.37 10.34
C VAL A 835 -15.36 21.43 11.43
N SER A 836 -16.50 22.11 11.58
CA SER A 836 -16.67 23.17 12.56
C SER A 836 -16.83 22.63 13.98
N GLN A 837 -17.56 21.51 14.10
CA GLN A 837 -17.81 20.85 15.38
C GLN A 837 -16.68 19.87 15.76
N GLN A 838 -15.84 19.47 14.80
CA GLN A 838 -14.85 18.40 14.94
C GLN A 838 -15.50 17.11 15.47
N GLN A 839 -16.61 16.71 14.85
CA GLN A 839 -17.41 15.54 15.23
C GLN A 839 -17.99 14.85 14.01
N TRP A 840 -18.21 13.55 14.12
CA TRP A 840 -19.11 12.81 13.24
C TRP A 840 -20.55 13.16 13.55
N VAL A 841 -21.30 13.63 12.55
CA VAL A 841 -22.68 14.08 12.70
C VAL A 841 -23.61 13.15 11.94
N LEU A 842 -24.53 12.51 12.66
CA LEU A 842 -25.57 11.69 12.06
C LEU A 842 -26.53 12.60 11.27
N GLN A 843 -26.82 12.22 10.02
CA GLN A 843 -27.65 13.04 9.15
C GLN A 843 -29.13 12.78 9.35
N ALA A 844 -29.91 13.85 9.59
CA ALA A 844 -31.37 13.77 9.55
C ALA A 844 -31.85 13.77 8.08
N GLY A 845 -32.93 13.04 7.80
CA GLY A 845 -33.59 13.05 6.49
C GLY A 845 -33.60 11.70 5.79
N SER A 846 -33.84 11.74 4.47
CA SER A 846 -34.04 10.54 3.64
C SER A 846 -32.74 10.09 2.98
N TYR A 847 -32.22 8.95 3.40
CA TYR A 847 -31.11 8.27 2.76
C TYR A 847 -31.61 7.45 1.57
N ASN A 848 -30.99 7.63 0.40
CA ASN A 848 -31.29 6.83 -0.78
C ASN A 848 -30.58 5.47 -0.68
N VAL A 849 -31.31 4.42 -0.31
CA VAL A 849 -30.81 3.05 -0.19
C VAL A 849 -30.80 2.39 -1.56
N GLN A 850 -29.63 1.95 -2.03
CA GLN A 850 -29.44 1.37 -3.37
C GLN A 850 -28.69 0.05 -3.24
N VAL A 851 -29.32 -1.07 -3.61
CA VAL A 851 -28.68 -2.39 -3.65
C VAL A 851 -28.43 -2.78 -5.09
N GLY A 852 -27.21 -3.21 -5.39
CA GLY A 852 -26.76 -3.55 -6.73
C GLY A 852 -25.78 -4.71 -6.79
N LYS A 853 -25.53 -5.18 -8.02
CA LYS A 853 -24.44 -6.11 -8.33
C LYS A 853 -23.10 -5.41 -8.52
N SER A 854 -23.15 -4.11 -8.83
CA SER A 854 -22.03 -3.19 -8.95
C SER A 854 -22.55 -1.76 -8.73
N VAL A 855 -21.65 -0.78 -8.68
CA VAL A 855 -22.03 0.63 -8.52
C VAL A 855 -22.93 1.15 -9.65
N ASN A 856 -22.88 0.55 -10.85
CA ASN A 856 -23.67 0.94 -12.01
C ASN A 856 -24.88 0.04 -12.31
N GLU A 857 -25.02 -1.10 -11.61
CA GLU A 857 -26.12 -2.04 -11.79
C GLU A 857 -26.93 -2.15 -10.50
N ILE A 858 -27.71 -1.10 -10.21
CA ILE A 858 -28.62 -1.03 -9.08
C ILE A 858 -29.92 -1.76 -9.45
N VAL A 859 -30.33 -2.72 -8.63
CA VAL A 859 -31.47 -3.61 -8.88
C VAL A 859 -32.61 -3.43 -7.89
N LEU A 860 -32.33 -2.89 -6.70
CA LEU A 860 -33.34 -2.54 -5.70
C LEU A 860 -33.02 -1.15 -5.14
N THR A 861 -34.07 -0.36 -4.91
CA THR A 861 -33.97 0.95 -4.27
C THR A 861 -34.99 1.08 -3.15
N GLY A 862 -34.66 1.87 -2.14
CA GLY A 862 -35.54 2.17 -1.02
C GLY A 862 -35.12 3.47 -0.34
N SER A 863 -35.82 3.83 0.74
CA SER A 863 -35.51 5.00 1.54
C SER A 863 -35.44 4.62 3.01
N LEU A 864 -34.36 5.03 3.67
CA LEU A 864 -34.26 5.05 5.13
C LEU A 864 -34.46 6.49 5.58
N VAL A 865 -35.41 6.72 6.49
CA VAL A 865 -35.67 8.04 7.08
C VAL A 865 -35.28 8.02 8.56
N LEU A 866 -34.31 8.87 8.90
CA LEU A 866 -33.88 9.16 10.26
C LEU A 866 -34.40 10.53 10.71
#